data_AF-A0A849YUK5-F1
#
_entry.id   AF-A0A849YUK5-F1
#
_cell.length_a   1.000
_cell.length_b   1.000
_cell.length_c   1.000
_cell.angle_alpha   90.00
_cell.angle_beta   90.00
_cell.angle_gamma   90.00
#
_symmetry.space_group_name_H-M   'P 1'
#
loop_
_entity.id
_entity.type
_entity.pdbx_description
1 polymer ?
#
loop_
_entity_poly.entity_id
_entity_poly.type
_entity_poly.pdbx_seq_one_letter_code
_entity_poly.pdbx_strand_id
1 'polypeptide(L)'
;MRRFWWIVLAALFACLVPATAVAHMGHDRPKLEVGKRPPAPRDGPRGRAAVTLADGPLKLQRTADGSYVGGFELKNTGDGPLQIYRVAVRSEEEGGIRPPVGMGIQTLPKATAVLGPGESRLYNVVWRADQTPANQAFAQVVVVTDAAAPGAKEFDPPLFLGVVADRRPLIFRHVLSLAIFLPLLVAIGAVISRSRPTWGERALRLGASAFTVIPLALAAIPLLAFARGLGREGGNDGLQFIERFSLGGLDISFAVDGLTAPMLPIPALVLIAGIQGAKGGQVARFCLFAAPLATATVLLLASQTLIVLAVALVATALFAVMLGTARGEDGRLLPASARLLVAGVIASSAFLWLTHHLARAAPEVVSLDGKTTTTAALLPDVARELLHGHVAPGELLGLPLVNGIVALAIVCAAALSFAAPFHRLGADLAAELDAAHAALIVACLSLAGAFVLLRFGVLLSPDAARWASPAVAIVGLVTVLGAVASAAIEPDLRRLAGVLPAAAGGFSWLAASSLTPQGLQGAVAISVSRPLAAALLVLLAGALVSRTGEASLARWGGFGRTAPRMAGALLLALTSSACIPGGGAFWGAWLGLVGAVGRAPAIGLCFAIGLGASALVHARLWSLIAGRPEPSWEQSPALEPFGGKVPDLRLGSERAWAFVLIAPLVLLTLAPRSWLGVSNQVVLDALPYIDPPGPTQVATVSEPDAPKLPATFPG
;
A
#
# COMPACT_ATOMS: atom_id res chain seq x y z
N MET A 1 20.97 14.50 -16.98
CA MET A 1 21.14 13.38 -16.03
C MET A 1 21.94 13.75 -14.78
N ARG A 2 23.19 14.27 -14.84
CA ARG A 2 23.97 14.64 -13.63
C ARG A 2 23.29 15.65 -12.68
N ARG A 3 22.64 16.70 -13.20
CA ARG A 3 21.91 17.70 -12.37
C ARG A 3 20.67 17.14 -11.67
N PHE A 4 20.02 16.14 -12.25
CA PHE A 4 18.87 15.44 -11.67
C PHE A 4 19.30 14.58 -10.46
N TRP A 5 20.43 13.88 -10.57
CA TRP A 5 21.00 13.11 -9.46
C TRP A 5 21.40 13.98 -8.26
N TRP A 6 21.90 15.20 -8.50
CA TRP A 6 22.24 16.14 -7.42
C TRP A 6 21.04 16.64 -6.64
N ILE A 7 19.90 16.87 -7.31
CA ILE A 7 18.65 17.29 -6.64
C ILE A 7 18.07 16.12 -5.81
N VAL A 8 18.12 14.90 -6.34
CA VAL A 8 17.68 13.69 -5.64
C VAL A 8 18.58 13.38 -4.43
N LEU A 9 19.90 13.52 -4.56
CA LEU A 9 20.85 13.32 -3.45
C LEU A 9 20.74 14.40 -2.38
N ALA A 10 20.54 15.67 -2.77
CA ALA A 10 20.32 16.76 -1.81
C ALA A 10 19.00 16.59 -1.03
N ALA A 11 17.95 16.07 -1.67
CA ALA A 11 16.68 15.76 -1.01
C ALA A 11 16.78 14.57 -0.05
N LEU A 12 17.58 13.54 -0.39
CA LEU A 12 17.88 12.41 0.50
C LEU A 12 18.66 12.85 1.75
N PHE A 13 19.58 13.81 1.59
CA PHE A 13 20.43 14.29 2.68
C PHE A 13 19.67 15.20 3.68
N ALA A 14 18.66 15.94 3.21
CA ALA A 14 17.81 16.78 4.06
C ALA A 14 16.90 15.99 5.03
N CYS A 15 16.77 14.67 4.85
CA CYS A 15 15.98 13.80 5.71
C CYS A 15 16.74 13.25 6.93
N LEU A 16 18.04 13.56 7.10
CA LEU A 16 18.95 12.84 8.02
C LEU A 16 19.36 13.60 9.30
N VAL A 17 18.73 14.72 9.68
CA VAL A 17 19.16 15.51 10.86
C VAL A 17 18.13 15.45 12.01
N PRO A 18 18.50 14.93 13.21
CA PRO A 18 17.61 14.89 14.37
C PRO A 18 17.84 16.07 15.34
N ALA A 19 16.78 16.55 15.98
CA ALA A 19 16.82 17.37 17.20
C ALA A 19 15.62 17.03 18.09
N THR A 20 15.89 16.87 19.39
CA THR A 20 15.09 16.25 20.47
C THR A 20 14.08 17.18 21.15
N ALA A 21 12.93 16.65 21.61
CA ALA A 21 12.44 16.63 23.02
C ALA A 21 10.89 16.67 23.24
N VAL A 22 10.47 15.90 24.27
CA VAL A 22 9.30 15.96 25.22
C VAL A 22 7.89 15.35 24.91
N ALA A 23 7.58 14.32 25.72
CA ALA A 23 6.37 13.73 26.37
C ALA A 23 4.91 14.22 26.17
N HIS A 24 3.92 13.28 26.16
CA HIS A 24 2.97 12.97 27.29
C HIS A 24 1.99 11.77 27.05
N MET A 25 1.21 11.44 28.10
CA MET A 25 0.42 10.23 28.51
C MET A 25 -0.93 9.98 27.76
N GLY A 26 -1.72 8.89 27.89
CA GLY A 26 -1.82 7.79 28.88
C GLY A 26 -3.00 6.79 28.61
N HIS A 27 -3.18 5.84 29.57
CA HIS A 27 -4.22 4.79 29.81
C HIS A 27 -3.86 3.26 29.81
N ASP A 28 -4.78 2.36 30.20
CA ASP A 28 -4.55 1.07 30.89
C ASP A 28 -4.98 -0.26 30.21
N ARG A 29 -4.10 -1.29 30.31
CA ARG A 29 -4.34 -2.76 30.38
C ARG A 29 -3.25 -3.45 31.22
N PRO A 30 -3.41 -4.68 31.77
CA PRO A 30 -2.89 -5.06 33.09
C PRO A 30 -1.37 -4.94 33.20
N LYS A 31 -0.97 -3.91 33.93
CA LYS A 31 0.40 -3.57 34.27
C LYS A 31 0.76 -4.33 35.54
N LEU A 32 1.99 -4.83 35.61
CA LEU A 32 2.57 -5.11 36.92
C LEU A 32 3.11 -3.77 37.46
N GLU A 33 2.22 -2.98 38.08
CA GLU A 33 2.60 -1.76 38.78
C GLU A 33 3.01 -2.07 40.21
N VAL A 34 4.21 -1.60 40.56
CA VAL A 34 4.79 -1.77 41.90
C VAL A 34 4.72 -0.45 42.69
N GLY A 35 4.37 0.66 42.03
CA GLY A 35 4.11 1.97 42.63
C GLY A 35 4.38 3.13 41.65
N LYS A 36 4.00 4.37 42.02
CA LYS A 36 4.34 5.58 41.25
C LYS A 36 5.79 6.00 41.48
N ARG A 37 6.51 6.35 40.40
CA ARG A 37 7.88 6.88 40.46
C ARG A 37 7.87 8.26 41.14
N PRO A 38 8.76 8.55 42.10
CA PRO A 38 8.87 9.87 42.71
C PRO A 38 9.38 10.92 41.70
N PRO A 39 9.15 12.22 41.94
CA PRO A 39 9.46 13.28 40.98
C PRO A 39 10.94 13.65 40.89
N ALA A 40 11.74 13.42 41.94
CA ALA A 40 13.18 13.72 41.93
C ALA A 40 14.00 12.59 42.58
N PRO A 41 15.18 12.26 42.05
CA PRO A 41 16.13 11.39 42.73
C PRO A 41 16.61 12.04 44.04
N ARG A 42 16.69 11.27 45.12
CA ARG A 42 17.32 11.68 46.39
C ARG A 42 18.80 11.26 46.40
N ASP A 43 19.64 12.03 47.09
CA ASP A 43 21.07 11.74 47.28
C ASP A 43 21.32 10.38 47.95
N GLY A 44 22.30 9.61 47.45
CA GLY A 44 22.70 8.29 47.98
C GLY A 44 23.19 7.31 46.91
N PRO A 45 23.77 6.16 47.30
CA PRO A 45 24.17 5.10 46.36
C PRO A 45 22.94 4.52 45.65
N ARG A 46 23.01 4.37 44.33
CA ARG A 46 21.91 3.91 43.46
C ARG A 46 22.30 2.70 42.62
N GLY A 47 21.32 1.88 42.31
CA GLY A 47 21.47 0.82 41.33
C GLY A 47 21.46 1.33 39.89
N ARG A 48 21.98 0.51 38.98
CA ARG A 48 21.87 0.73 37.53
C ARG A 48 21.12 -0.43 36.93
N ALA A 49 20.11 -0.13 36.13
CA ALA A 49 19.33 -1.16 35.46
C ALA A 49 20.03 -1.59 34.18
N ALA A 50 20.34 -2.88 34.05
CA ALA A 50 20.75 -3.49 32.80
C ALA A 50 19.82 -4.66 32.49
N VAL A 51 19.37 -4.77 31.25
CA VAL A 51 18.62 -5.93 30.79
C VAL A 51 19.57 -6.83 30.00
N THR A 52 19.66 -8.10 30.40
CA THR A 52 20.49 -9.08 29.72
C THR A 52 19.73 -9.60 28.49
N LEU A 53 20.04 -9.07 27.31
CA LEU A 53 19.56 -9.62 26.04
C LEU A 53 20.73 -9.88 25.11
N ALA A 54 20.62 -10.96 24.35
CA ALA A 54 21.41 -11.12 23.13
C ALA A 54 20.99 -10.04 22.12
N ASP A 55 21.90 -9.59 21.26
CA ASP A 55 21.62 -8.61 20.21
C ASP A 55 20.28 -8.90 19.49
N GLY A 56 19.29 -8.00 19.65
CA GLY A 56 17.97 -8.09 19.02
C GLY A 56 16.78 -8.19 19.99
N PRO A 57 15.55 -8.47 19.49
CA PRO A 57 14.36 -8.52 20.31
C PRO A 57 14.23 -9.86 21.04
N LEU A 58 13.49 -9.87 22.15
CA LEU A 58 13.13 -11.08 22.88
C LEU A 58 12.20 -11.96 22.03
N LYS A 59 12.72 -13.12 21.60
CA LYS A 59 11.96 -14.12 20.83
C LYS A 59 11.22 -15.06 21.79
N LEU A 60 9.89 -15.07 21.73
CA LEU A 60 9.08 -15.99 22.52
C LEU A 60 9.10 -17.38 21.89
N GLN A 61 9.27 -18.41 22.71
CA GLN A 61 9.25 -19.81 22.29
C GLN A 61 7.94 -20.48 22.70
N ARG A 62 7.47 -21.40 21.87
CA ARG A 62 6.22 -22.13 22.15
C ARG A 62 6.45 -23.14 23.27
N THR A 63 5.62 -23.11 24.29
CA THR A 63 5.60 -24.04 25.42
C THR A 63 4.61 -25.19 25.19
N ALA A 64 4.67 -26.22 26.04
CA ALA A 64 3.86 -27.45 25.89
C ALA A 64 2.35 -27.22 26.02
N ASP A 65 1.95 -26.22 26.82
CA ASP A 65 0.57 -25.74 26.99
C ASP A 65 0.07 -24.90 25.80
N GLY A 66 0.92 -24.67 24.78
CA GLY A 66 0.58 -23.92 23.57
C GLY A 66 0.80 -22.41 23.65
N SER A 67 1.12 -21.88 24.83
CA SER A 67 1.53 -20.50 25.04
C SER A 67 2.89 -20.20 24.38
N TYR A 68 3.22 -18.92 24.22
CA TYR A 68 4.54 -18.46 23.82
C TYR A 68 5.18 -17.72 24.98
N VAL A 69 6.35 -18.16 25.43
CA VAL A 69 7.03 -17.60 26.60
C VAL A 69 8.48 -17.25 26.27
N GLY A 70 8.96 -16.12 26.78
CA GLY A 70 10.35 -15.71 26.70
C GLY A 70 10.73 -14.95 27.97
N GLY A 71 11.88 -15.30 28.54
CA GLY A 71 12.39 -14.67 29.75
C GLY A 71 13.43 -13.60 29.41
N PHE A 72 13.39 -12.46 30.12
CA PHE A 72 14.49 -11.52 30.17
C PHE A 72 14.90 -11.26 31.62
N GLU A 73 16.18 -11.00 31.83
CA GLU A 73 16.71 -10.75 33.16
C GLU A 73 17.00 -9.26 33.32
N LEU A 74 16.45 -8.66 34.38
CA LEU A 74 16.78 -7.33 34.84
C LEU A 74 17.83 -7.44 35.95
N LYS A 75 19.03 -6.93 35.72
CA LYS A 75 20.15 -6.97 36.65
C LYS A 75 20.47 -5.57 37.16
N ASN A 76 20.74 -5.49 38.46
CA ASN A 76 21.32 -4.29 39.06
C ASN A 76 22.85 -4.32 38.90
N THR A 77 23.38 -3.46 38.03
CA THR A 77 24.82 -3.30 37.77
C THR A 77 25.44 -2.13 38.53
N GLY A 78 24.67 -1.45 39.38
CA GLY A 78 25.14 -0.34 40.21
C GLY A 78 25.45 -0.78 41.64
N ASP A 79 26.03 0.14 42.39
CA ASP A 79 26.56 -0.11 43.73
C ASP A 79 25.52 0.11 44.86
N GLY A 80 24.33 0.64 44.52
CA GLY A 80 23.20 0.82 45.44
C GLY A 80 21.96 -0.01 45.06
N PRO A 81 20.89 0.05 45.87
CA PRO A 81 19.64 -0.65 45.56
C PRO A 81 18.96 -0.08 44.30
N LEU A 82 18.29 -0.94 43.54
CA LEU A 82 17.50 -0.59 42.35
C LEU A 82 16.01 -0.90 42.61
N GLN A 83 15.19 0.13 42.69
CA GLN A 83 13.73 0.03 42.78
C GLN A 83 13.13 -0.11 41.38
N ILE A 84 12.24 -1.09 41.22
CA ILE A 84 11.44 -1.30 40.01
C ILE A 84 10.03 -0.78 40.27
N TYR A 85 9.57 0.17 39.47
CA TYR A 85 8.23 0.73 39.58
C TYR A 85 7.23 0.06 38.64
N ARG A 86 7.69 -0.36 37.46
CA ARG A 86 6.81 -0.89 36.43
C ARG A 86 7.55 -1.82 35.47
N VAL A 87 6.92 -2.95 35.17
CA VAL A 87 7.29 -3.82 34.05
C VAL A 87 6.01 -4.21 33.32
N ALA A 88 5.84 -3.75 32.08
CA ALA A 88 4.60 -3.94 31.34
C ALA A 88 4.84 -3.96 29.83
N VAL A 89 3.90 -4.55 29.09
CA VAL A 89 3.85 -4.42 27.63
C VAL A 89 3.32 -3.03 27.31
N ARG A 90 4.05 -2.27 26.49
CA ARG A 90 3.67 -0.94 26.03
C ARG A 90 2.38 -1.04 25.21
N SER A 91 1.36 -0.29 25.61
CA SER A 91 0.05 -0.24 24.93
C SER A 91 -0.09 1.03 24.10
N GLU A 92 -1.23 1.13 23.38
CA GLU A 92 -1.64 2.28 22.57
C GLU A 92 -1.60 3.59 23.37
N GLU A 93 -2.04 3.51 24.62
CA GLU A 93 -2.11 4.57 25.61
C GLU A 93 -0.74 5.10 26.06
N GLU A 94 0.34 4.43 25.67
CA GLU A 94 1.72 4.80 26.01
C GLU A 94 2.56 5.11 24.75
N GLY A 95 1.88 5.42 23.64
CA GLY A 95 2.47 5.86 22.38
C GLY A 95 3.16 4.75 21.60
N GLY A 96 2.57 3.55 21.52
CA GLY A 96 3.14 2.39 20.82
C GLY A 96 2.13 1.50 20.12
N ILE A 97 2.62 0.50 19.38
CA ILE A 97 1.79 -0.50 18.69
C ILE A 97 1.00 -1.30 19.69
N ARG A 98 -0.32 -1.42 19.47
CA ARG A 98 -1.19 -2.23 20.32
C ARG A 98 -0.70 -3.69 20.28
N PRO A 99 -0.29 -4.27 21.42
CA PRO A 99 0.14 -5.65 21.45
C PRO A 99 -1.04 -6.56 21.10
N PRO A 100 -0.80 -7.74 20.52
CA PRO A 100 -1.86 -8.70 20.30
C PRO A 100 -2.57 -9.09 21.60
N VAL A 101 -3.87 -9.37 21.48
CA VAL A 101 -4.68 -9.88 22.58
C VAL A 101 -4.03 -11.13 23.16
N GLY A 102 -4.06 -11.25 24.49
CA GLY A 102 -3.48 -12.37 25.23
C GLY A 102 -1.98 -12.22 25.54
N MET A 103 -1.35 -11.08 25.22
CA MET A 103 0.04 -10.79 25.60
C MET A 103 0.13 -10.06 26.95
N GLY A 104 1.07 -10.46 27.81
CA GLY A 104 1.31 -9.83 29.11
C GLY A 104 2.63 -10.23 29.76
N ILE A 105 2.91 -9.65 30.93
CA ILE A 105 4.08 -9.97 31.77
C ILE A 105 3.66 -10.89 32.91
N GLN A 106 4.42 -11.96 33.17
CA GLN A 106 4.29 -12.82 34.33
C GLN A 106 5.58 -12.81 35.16
N THR A 107 5.45 -12.67 36.48
CA THR A 107 6.55 -12.77 37.44
C THR A 107 6.58 -14.12 38.14
N LEU A 108 7.77 -14.59 38.48
CA LEU A 108 7.95 -15.69 39.44
C LEU A 108 7.81 -15.15 40.87
N PRO A 109 7.34 -15.97 41.84
CA PRO A 109 7.08 -15.49 43.20
C PRO A 109 8.37 -15.23 43.99
N LYS A 110 8.79 -13.96 44.07
CA LYS A 110 9.53 -13.31 45.19
C LYS A 110 9.20 -11.80 45.15
N ALA A 111 8.55 -11.31 46.20
CA ALA A 111 7.69 -10.12 46.17
C ALA A 111 8.36 -8.73 46.34
N THR A 112 9.68 -8.61 46.35
CA THR A 112 10.34 -7.32 46.67
C THR A 112 10.55 -6.45 45.43
N ALA A 113 10.03 -5.23 45.36
CA ALA A 113 10.28 -4.27 44.27
C ALA A 113 11.75 -3.86 44.07
N VAL A 114 12.62 -4.19 45.02
CA VAL A 114 14.01 -3.73 45.13
C VAL A 114 14.95 -4.88 44.73
N LEU A 115 15.99 -4.55 43.95
CA LEU A 115 17.14 -5.42 43.69
C LEU A 115 18.39 -4.85 44.38
N GLY A 116 19.06 -5.64 45.18
CA GLY A 116 20.36 -5.30 45.75
C GLY A 116 21.47 -5.21 44.68
N PRO A 117 22.64 -4.63 44.99
CA PRO A 117 23.78 -4.61 44.07
C PRO A 117 24.14 -6.02 43.58
N GLY A 118 24.25 -6.19 42.25
CA GLY A 118 24.55 -7.48 41.62
C GLY A 118 23.38 -8.47 41.56
N GLU A 119 22.26 -8.20 42.23
CA GLU A 119 21.05 -9.02 42.16
C GLU A 119 20.38 -8.89 40.78
N SER A 120 19.75 -9.97 40.36
CA SER A 120 19.00 -10.02 39.12
C SER A 120 17.62 -10.65 39.31
N ARG A 121 16.71 -10.32 38.39
CA ARG A 121 15.36 -10.86 38.39
C ARG A 121 14.91 -11.23 37.00
N LEU A 122 14.36 -12.44 36.89
CA LEU A 122 13.77 -12.97 35.68
C LEU A 122 12.31 -12.53 35.55
N TYR A 123 11.97 -11.96 34.40
CA TYR A 123 10.62 -11.64 33.98
C TYR A 123 10.26 -12.46 32.74
N ASN A 124 9.07 -13.06 32.74
CA ASN A 124 8.58 -13.80 31.58
C ASN A 124 7.53 -12.97 30.84
N VAL A 125 7.73 -12.81 29.54
CA VAL A 125 6.68 -12.32 28.65
C VAL A 125 5.92 -13.52 28.12
N VAL A 126 4.60 -13.49 28.26
CA VAL A 126 3.70 -14.58 27.85
C VAL A 126 2.75 -14.06 26.79
N TRP A 127 2.58 -14.82 25.73
CA TRP A 127 1.53 -14.61 24.73
C TRP A 127 0.68 -15.87 24.58
N ARG A 128 -0.59 -15.76 24.97
CA ARG A 128 -1.61 -16.81 24.84
C ARG A 128 -2.21 -16.77 23.44
N ALA A 129 -1.56 -17.49 22.53
CA ALA A 129 -1.87 -17.47 21.10
C ALA A 129 -3.20 -18.17 20.74
N ASP A 130 -3.84 -18.84 21.68
CA ASP A 130 -5.20 -19.39 21.57
C ASP A 130 -6.29 -18.31 21.70
N GLN A 131 -5.98 -17.18 22.34
CA GLN A 131 -6.90 -16.06 22.54
C GLN A 131 -6.94 -15.07 21.38
N THR A 132 -6.14 -15.28 20.34
CA THR A 132 -6.08 -14.40 19.16
C THR A 132 -5.91 -15.20 17.87
N PRO A 133 -6.57 -14.80 16.76
CA PRO A 133 -6.32 -15.39 15.45
C PRO A 133 -4.99 -14.90 14.82
N ALA A 134 -4.25 -14.00 15.48
CA ALA A 134 -2.97 -13.52 14.99
C ALA A 134 -1.90 -14.64 14.97
N ASN A 135 -1.23 -14.78 13.83
CA ASN A 135 -0.13 -15.73 13.65
C ASN A 135 1.24 -15.15 14.03
N GLN A 136 1.30 -13.87 14.35
CA GLN A 136 2.49 -13.17 14.79
C GLN A 136 2.15 -12.17 15.88
N ALA A 137 3.10 -11.93 16.76
CA ALA A 137 3.01 -10.90 17.77
C ALA A 137 4.26 -10.06 17.81
N PHE A 138 4.07 -8.74 17.76
CA PHE A 138 5.12 -7.75 17.92
C PHE A 138 4.67 -6.77 18.99
N ALA A 139 5.51 -6.57 19.99
CA ALA A 139 5.24 -5.61 21.06
C ALA A 139 6.54 -5.04 21.61
N GLN A 140 6.41 -4.10 22.54
CA GLN A 140 7.51 -3.63 23.36
C GLN A 140 7.18 -3.84 24.82
N VAL A 141 8.18 -4.18 25.62
CA VAL A 141 8.13 -4.17 27.07
C VAL A 141 8.84 -2.91 27.53
N VAL A 142 8.22 -2.20 28.46
CA VAL A 142 8.77 -1.02 29.12
C VAL A 142 9.09 -1.37 30.57
N VAL A 143 10.29 -1.01 31.01
CA VAL A 143 10.78 -1.20 32.38
C VAL A 143 11.12 0.17 32.96
N VAL A 144 10.43 0.54 34.03
CA VAL A 144 10.64 1.81 34.74
C VAL A 144 11.25 1.53 36.10
N THR A 145 12.43 2.12 36.36
CA THR A 145 13.20 1.93 37.60
C THR A 145 13.54 3.26 38.26
N ASP A 146 14.23 3.28 39.40
CA ASP A 146 14.86 4.48 39.97
C ASP A 146 16.35 4.62 39.60
N ALA A 147 16.82 3.93 38.56
CA ALA A 147 18.20 4.02 38.11
C ALA A 147 18.57 5.47 37.79
N ALA A 148 19.74 5.89 38.26
CA ALA A 148 20.28 7.24 38.05
C ALA A 148 21.80 7.23 38.25
N ALA A 149 22.52 8.06 37.52
CA ALA A 149 23.94 8.31 37.79
C ALA A 149 24.12 9.04 39.14
N PRO A 150 25.28 8.89 39.82
CA PRO A 150 25.57 9.67 41.03
C PRO A 150 25.46 11.17 40.79
N GLY A 151 24.68 11.88 41.63
CA GLY A 151 24.44 13.31 41.49
C GLY A 151 23.49 13.72 40.35
N ALA A 152 22.82 12.77 39.69
CA ALA A 152 21.86 13.09 38.64
C ALA A 152 20.61 13.77 39.21
N LYS A 153 20.13 14.80 38.50
CA LYS A 153 18.90 15.54 38.83
C LYS A 153 17.64 14.83 38.34
N GLU A 154 17.80 13.91 37.40
CA GLU A 154 16.74 13.13 36.78
C GLU A 154 17.13 11.65 36.81
N PHE A 155 16.12 10.79 36.77
CA PHE A 155 16.37 9.37 36.63
C PHE A 155 16.66 8.99 35.18
N ASP A 156 17.32 7.85 34.99
CA ASP A 156 17.55 7.26 33.68
C ASP A 156 16.21 7.02 32.96
N PRO A 157 16.20 7.13 31.61
CA PRO A 157 15.01 6.84 30.81
C PRO A 157 14.57 5.38 30.99
N PRO A 158 13.28 5.07 30.77
CA PRO A 158 12.81 3.69 30.80
C PRO A 158 13.62 2.80 29.86
N LEU A 159 13.85 1.55 30.28
CA LEU A 159 14.44 0.55 29.41
C LEU A 159 13.34 -0.07 28.56
N PHE A 160 13.63 -0.28 27.28
CA PHE A 160 12.70 -0.84 26.32
C PHE A 160 13.25 -2.13 25.73
N LEU A 161 12.35 -3.08 25.53
CA LEU A 161 12.66 -4.37 24.96
C LEU A 161 11.61 -4.75 23.93
N GLY A 162 11.97 -4.91 22.66
CA GLY A 162 11.04 -5.49 21.69
C GLY A 162 10.80 -6.97 21.93
N VAL A 163 9.57 -7.39 21.71
CA VAL A 163 9.14 -8.77 21.86
C VAL A 163 8.57 -9.26 20.54
N VAL A 164 8.98 -10.46 20.13
CA VAL A 164 8.51 -11.09 18.90
C VAL A 164 8.10 -12.53 19.14
N ALA A 165 6.95 -12.90 18.61
CA ALA A 165 6.55 -14.29 18.42
C ALA A 165 6.04 -14.49 17.00
N ASP A 166 6.43 -15.59 16.36
CA ASP A 166 5.97 -15.93 15.00
C ASP A 166 5.63 -17.42 14.91
N ARG A 167 4.34 -17.72 14.72
CA ARG A 167 3.80 -19.09 14.58
C ARG A 167 4.03 -19.65 13.17
N ARG A 168 4.41 -18.80 12.21
CA ARG A 168 4.50 -19.18 10.81
C ARG A 168 5.80 -19.94 10.54
N PRO A 169 5.78 -20.91 9.59
CA PRO A 169 6.99 -21.56 9.12
C PRO A 169 7.99 -20.56 8.54
N LEU A 170 9.29 -20.89 8.58
CA LEU A 170 10.39 -19.99 8.20
C LEU A 170 10.21 -19.33 6.82
N ILE A 171 9.74 -20.07 5.82
CA ILE A 171 9.53 -19.56 4.46
C ILE A 171 8.48 -18.44 4.40
N PHE A 172 7.48 -18.47 5.28
CA PHE A 172 6.45 -17.44 5.38
C PHE A 172 6.90 -16.22 6.18
N ARG A 173 8.03 -16.31 6.90
CA ARG A 173 8.61 -15.21 7.69
C ARG A 173 9.32 -14.16 6.84
N HIS A 174 9.65 -14.48 5.59
CA HIS A 174 10.37 -13.61 4.66
C HIS A 174 9.63 -13.46 3.32
N VAL A 175 8.33 -13.77 3.30
CA VAL A 175 7.53 -13.79 2.08
C VAL A 175 7.46 -12.41 1.39
N LEU A 176 7.36 -11.32 2.15
CA LEU A 176 7.31 -9.97 1.60
C LEU A 176 8.69 -9.56 1.07
N SER A 177 9.77 -9.76 1.84
CA SER A 177 11.13 -9.48 1.37
C SER A 177 11.43 -10.23 0.07
N LEU A 178 11.08 -11.51 -0.01
CA LEU A 178 11.26 -12.30 -1.22
C LEU A 178 10.37 -11.83 -2.38
N ALA A 179 9.10 -11.52 -2.14
CA ALA A 179 8.18 -10.99 -3.15
C ALA A 179 8.66 -9.63 -3.70
N ILE A 180 9.23 -8.78 -2.85
CA ILE A 180 9.77 -7.46 -3.22
C ILE A 180 11.03 -7.61 -4.08
N PHE A 181 12.05 -8.34 -3.61
CA PHE A 181 13.39 -8.25 -4.18
C PHE A 181 13.70 -9.30 -5.24
N LEU A 182 13.03 -10.45 -5.27
CA LEU A 182 13.28 -11.47 -6.30
C LEU A 182 13.09 -10.98 -7.74
N PRO A 183 12.10 -10.13 -8.09
CA PRO A 183 11.98 -9.60 -9.45
C PRO A 183 13.25 -8.90 -9.95
N LEU A 184 14.11 -8.34 -9.09
CA LEU A 184 15.39 -7.76 -9.51
C LEU A 184 16.33 -8.78 -10.17
N LEU A 185 16.20 -10.08 -9.84
CA LEU A 185 16.95 -11.13 -10.53
C LEU A 185 16.57 -11.25 -12.02
N VAL A 186 15.35 -10.85 -12.40
CA VAL A 186 14.95 -10.75 -13.81
C VAL A 186 15.73 -9.64 -14.52
N ALA A 187 15.96 -8.49 -13.87
CA ALA A 187 16.78 -7.42 -14.42
C ALA A 187 18.25 -7.84 -14.53
N ILE A 188 18.79 -8.53 -13.53
CA ILE A 188 20.15 -9.09 -13.57
C ILE A 188 20.29 -10.12 -14.70
N GLY A 189 19.32 -11.04 -14.83
CA GLY A 189 19.26 -12.00 -15.93
C GLY A 189 19.21 -11.31 -17.29
N ALA A 190 18.49 -10.20 -17.41
CA ALA A 190 18.47 -9.39 -18.62
C ALA A 190 19.85 -8.77 -18.93
N VAL A 191 20.58 -8.23 -17.93
CA VAL A 191 21.95 -7.74 -18.12
C VAL A 191 22.88 -8.86 -18.58
N ILE A 192 22.83 -10.03 -17.93
CA ILE A 192 23.65 -11.19 -18.30
C ILE A 192 23.34 -11.63 -19.73
N SER A 193 22.06 -11.71 -20.12
CA SER A 193 21.66 -12.11 -21.47
C SER A 193 22.23 -11.18 -22.56
N ARG A 194 22.44 -9.89 -22.26
CA ARG A 194 23.07 -8.96 -23.20
C ARG A 194 24.57 -9.23 -23.39
N SER A 195 25.23 -9.78 -22.39
CA SER A 195 26.63 -10.22 -22.50
C SER A 195 26.79 -11.58 -23.21
N ARG A 196 25.70 -12.35 -23.32
CA ARG A 196 25.66 -13.68 -23.95
C ARG A 196 24.55 -13.77 -25.00
N PRO A 197 24.74 -13.16 -26.19
CA PRO A 197 23.70 -13.10 -27.22
C PRO A 197 23.25 -14.47 -27.77
N THR A 198 23.96 -15.56 -27.44
CA THR A 198 23.61 -16.93 -27.82
C THR A 198 22.32 -17.45 -27.19
N TRP A 199 21.82 -16.84 -26.11
CA TRP A 199 20.65 -17.34 -25.38
C TRP A 199 19.31 -17.13 -26.09
N GLY A 200 19.25 -16.31 -27.14
CA GLY A 200 18.04 -16.11 -27.93
C GLY A 200 16.88 -15.46 -27.17
N GLU A 201 16.08 -14.64 -27.86
CA GLU A 201 14.99 -13.88 -27.23
C GLU A 201 13.90 -14.79 -26.63
N ARG A 202 13.66 -15.95 -27.24
CA ARG A 202 12.65 -16.92 -26.79
C ARG A 202 13.01 -17.53 -25.43
N ALA A 203 14.27 -17.92 -25.22
CA ALA A 203 14.69 -18.50 -23.95
C ALA A 203 14.66 -17.44 -22.84
N LEU A 204 15.08 -16.20 -23.12
CA LEU A 204 14.95 -15.10 -22.17
C LEU A 204 13.49 -14.83 -21.80
N ARG A 205 12.59 -14.77 -22.78
CA ARG A 205 11.15 -14.55 -22.53
C ARG A 205 10.56 -15.64 -21.64
N LEU A 206 10.86 -16.91 -21.94
CA LEU A 206 10.38 -18.05 -21.15
C LEU A 206 11.01 -18.07 -19.75
N GLY A 207 12.33 -17.90 -19.65
CA GLY A 207 13.06 -17.90 -18.39
C GLY A 207 12.66 -16.76 -17.46
N ALA A 208 12.57 -15.54 -17.98
CA ALA A 208 12.13 -14.36 -17.21
C ALA A 208 10.67 -14.52 -16.74
N SER A 209 9.78 -15.01 -17.61
CA SER A 209 8.38 -15.24 -17.23
C SER A 209 8.25 -16.34 -16.18
N ALA A 210 8.92 -17.49 -16.38
CA ALA A 210 8.92 -18.61 -15.45
C ALA A 210 9.49 -18.19 -14.09
N PHE A 211 10.57 -17.42 -14.08
CA PHE A 211 11.12 -16.89 -12.85
C PHE A 211 10.15 -15.93 -12.16
N THR A 212 9.45 -15.06 -12.90
CA THR A 212 8.48 -14.09 -12.35
C THR A 212 7.23 -14.78 -11.74
N VAL A 213 6.95 -16.05 -12.06
CA VAL A 213 5.91 -16.83 -11.38
C VAL A 213 6.22 -17.01 -9.89
N ILE A 214 7.50 -17.05 -9.50
CA ILE A 214 7.91 -17.19 -8.10
C ILE A 214 7.50 -15.97 -7.26
N PRO A 215 7.92 -14.72 -7.59
CA PRO A 215 7.46 -13.54 -6.86
C PRO A 215 5.95 -13.32 -6.99
N LEU A 216 5.30 -13.74 -8.09
CA LEU A 216 3.83 -13.73 -8.18
C LEU A 216 3.20 -14.63 -7.11
N ALA A 217 3.68 -15.87 -6.98
CA ALA A 217 3.19 -16.82 -5.98
C ALA A 217 3.42 -16.27 -4.55
N LEU A 218 4.59 -15.71 -4.29
CA LEU A 218 4.90 -15.08 -3.00
C LEU A 218 4.01 -13.87 -2.72
N ALA A 219 3.76 -13.01 -3.70
CA ALA A 219 2.87 -11.86 -3.56
C ALA A 219 1.38 -12.27 -3.42
N ALA A 220 1.00 -13.46 -3.90
CA ALA A 220 -0.35 -14.01 -3.74
C ALA A 220 -0.58 -14.64 -2.35
N ILE A 221 0.48 -15.07 -1.64
CA ILE A 221 0.35 -15.66 -0.31
C ILE A 221 -0.38 -14.72 0.66
N PRO A 222 -0.04 -13.42 0.78
CA PRO A 222 -0.78 -12.53 1.65
C PRO A 222 -2.25 -12.35 1.31
N LEU A 223 -2.64 -12.49 0.04
CA LEU A 223 -4.04 -12.46 -0.37
C LEU A 223 -4.79 -13.74 0.04
N LEU A 224 -4.15 -14.90 -0.11
CA LEU A 224 -4.76 -16.22 0.10
C LEU A 224 -4.77 -16.64 1.57
N ALA A 225 -3.72 -16.30 2.32
CA ALA A 225 -3.52 -16.67 3.71
C ALA A 225 -3.79 -15.51 4.70
N PHE A 226 -4.46 -14.45 4.23
CA PHE A 226 -4.87 -13.34 5.08
C PHE A 226 -5.86 -13.78 6.15
N ALA A 227 -5.60 -13.45 7.41
CA ALA A 227 -6.55 -13.64 8.50
C ALA A 227 -7.67 -12.60 8.37
N ARG A 228 -8.78 -13.00 7.75
CA ARG A 228 -9.97 -12.14 7.58
C ARG A 228 -10.61 -11.90 8.94
N GLY A 229 -10.94 -10.65 9.24
CA GLY A 229 -11.53 -10.24 10.53
C GLY A 229 -10.50 -9.93 11.62
N LEU A 230 -9.20 -10.13 11.37
CA LEU A 230 -8.16 -9.59 12.25
C LEU A 230 -8.03 -8.08 11.98
N GLY A 231 -8.57 -7.26 12.87
CA GLY A 231 -8.49 -5.80 12.82
C GLY A 231 -7.48 -5.22 13.80
N ARG A 232 -7.44 -3.90 13.92
CA ARG A 232 -6.59 -3.15 14.86
C ARG A 232 -6.70 -3.68 16.29
N GLU A 233 -7.92 -4.05 16.69
CA GLU A 233 -8.21 -4.58 18.02
C GLU A 233 -7.61 -5.96 18.32
N GLY A 234 -7.45 -6.78 17.28
CA GLY A 234 -7.04 -8.19 17.39
C GLY A 234 -5.52 -8.41 17.37
N GLY A 235 -4.75 -7.42 16.91
CA GLY A 235 -3.29 -7.38 17.07
C GLY A 235 -2.55 -6.60 15.98
N ASN A 236 -1.38 -6.05 16.34
CA ASN A 236 -0.42 -5.33 15.48
C ASN A 236 -1.07 -4.29 14.53
N ASP A 237 -2.08 -3.55 14.98
CA ASP A 237 -2.86 -2.59 14.18
C ASP A 237 -3.50 -3.17 12.90
N GLY A 238 -3.80 -4.47 12.88
CA GLY A 238 -4.37 -5.16 11.72
C GLY A 238 -3.34 -5.48 10.62
N LEU A 239 -2.06 -5.13 10.83
CA LEU A 239 -0.97 -5.51 9.94
C LEU A 239 -0.67 -7.01 10.06
N GLN A 240 -0.43 -7.63 8.92
CA GLN A 240 -0.09 -9.04 8.78
C GLN A 240 1.17 -9.20 7.94
N PHE A 241 1.78 -10.38 8.04
CA PHE A 241 3.05 -10.69 7.38
C PHE A 241 4.16 -9.68 7.70
N ILE A 242 4.25 -9.32 8.98
CA ILE A 242 5.19 -8.30 9.44
C ILE A 242 6.61 -8.88 9.41
N GLU A 243 7.51 -8.15 8.76
CA GLU A 243 8.94 -8.43 8.69
C GLU A 243 9.68 -7.17 9.14
N ARG A 244 10.53 -7.27 10.17
CA ARG A 244 11.29 -6.15 10.72
C ARG A 244 12.76 -6.47 10.85
N PHE A 245 13.59 -5.50 10.53
CA PHE A 245 15.04 -5.57 10.69
C PHE A 245 15.62 -4.17 10.82
N SER A 246 16.74 -4.04 11.52
CA SER A 246 17.49 -2.78 11.67
C SER A 246 18.73 -2.81 10.77
N LEU A 247 18.94 -1.77 9.97
CA LEU A 247 20.10 -1.63 9.08
C LEU A 247 20.78 -0.28 9.33
N GLY A 248 21.97 -0.28 9.95
CA GLY A 248 22.74 0.94 10.18
C GLY A 248 22.03 2.00 11.03
N GLY A 249 21.17 1.55 11.96
CA GLY A 249 20.34 2.44 12.77
C GLY A 249 19.01 2.85 12.12
N LEU A 250 18.64 2.32 10.96
CA LEU A 250 17.33 2.50 10.35
C LEU A 250 16.46 1.25 10.58
N ASP A 251 15.31 1.41 11.24
CA ASP A 251 14.34 0.31 11.37
C ASP A 251 13.43 0.23 10.15
N ILE A 252 13.51 -0.91 9.47
CA ILE A 252 12.74 -1.20 8.27
C ILE A 252 11.64 -2.19 8.63
N SER A 253 10.41 -1.87 8.27
CA SER A 253 9.24 -2.72 8.47
C SER A 253 8.49 -2.92 7.16
N PHE A 254 8.34 -4.19 6.76
CA PHE A 254 7.39 -4.60 5.73
C PHE A 254 6.18 -5.24 6.39
N ALA A 255 5.00 -4.91 5.92
CA ALA A 255 3.74 -5.53 6.33
C ALA A 255 2.66 -5.22 5.32
N VAL A 256 1.60 -6.02 5.31
CA VAL A 256 0.43 -5.78 4.48
C VAL A 256 -0.83 -5.85 5.32
N ASP A 257 -1.83 -5.11 4.90
CA ASP A 257 -3.15 -5.10 5.51
C ASP A 257 -4.22 -5.44 4.46
N GLY A 258 -5.48 -5.27 4.84
CA GLY A 258 -6.60 -5.52 3.95
C GLY A 258 -6.63 -4.63 2.71
N LEU A 259 -5.95 -3.47 2.73
CA LEU A 259 -5.87 -2.54 1.61
C LEU A 259 -4.85 -3.02 0.58
N THR A 260 -3.64 -3.38 1.01
CA THR A 260 -2.53 -3.67 0.08
C THR A 260 -2.40 -5.14 -0.30
N ALA A 261 -2.89 -6.07 0.52
CA ALA A 261 -2.83 -7.50 0.21
C ALA A 261 -3.48 -7.88 -1.15
N PRO A 262 -4.66 -7.36 -1.54
CA PRO A 262 -5.24 -7.61 -2.86
C PRO A 262 -4.48 -6.97 -4.03
N MET A 263 -3.70 -5.91 -3.78
CA MET A 263 -2.94 -5.18 -4.80
C MET A 263 -1.60 -5.85 -5.13
N LEU A 264 -1.01 -6.55 -4.15
CA LEU A 264 0.36 -7.06 -4.18
C LEU A 264 0.68 -7.96 -5.39
N PRO A 265 -0.21 -8.85 -5.88
CA PRO A 265 0.09 -9.73 -7.02
C PRO A 265 0.15 -9.02 -8.38
N ILE A 266 -0.48 -7.84 -8.49
CA ILE A 266 -0.75 -7.20 -9.78
C ILE A 266 0.53 -6.77 -10.53
N PRO A 267 1.54 -6.15 -9.90
CA PRO A 267 2.79 -5.80 -10.59
C PRO A 267 3.47 -7.01 -11.25
N ALA A 268 3.44 -8.19 -10.60
CA ALA A 268 4.02 -9.41 -11.16
C ALA A 268 3.19 -9.98 -12.33
N LEU A 269 1.85 -9.94 -12.24
CA LEU A 269 0.95 -10.33 -13.34
C LEU A 269 1.21 -9.47 -14.58
N VAL A 270 1.27 -8.15 -14.42
CA VAL A 270 1.49 -7.22 -15.53
C VAL A 270 2.93 -7.31 -16.04
N LEU A 271 3.91 -7.58 -15.18
CA LEU A 271 5.29 -7.84 -15.61
C LEU A 271 5.38 -9.08 -16.52
N ILE A 272 4.74 -10.20 -16.14
CA ILE A 272 4.68 -11.40 -17.00
C ILE A 272 4.00 -11.08 -18.32
N ALA A 273 2.86 -10.38 -18.28
CA ALA A 273 2.15 -9.97 -19.49
C ALA A 273 3.02 -9.08 -20.40
N GLY A 274 3.76 -8.13 -19.82
CA GLY A 274 4.70 -7.26 -20.53
C GLY A 274 5.90 -8.01 -21.11
N ILE A 275 6.49 -8.98 -20.40
CA ILE A 275 7.58 -9.83 -20.91
C ILE A 275 7.13 -10.60 -22.15
N GLN A 276 5.91 -11.13 -22.12
CA GLN A 276 5.30 -11.82 -23.26
C GLN A 276 4.90 -10.85 -24.39
N GLY A 277 4.48 -9.63 -24.04
CA GLY A 277 4.05 -8.59 -24.97
C GLY A 277 5.19 -7.82 -25.66
N ALA A 278 6.39 -7.80 -25.07
CA ALA A 278 7.53 -7.05 -25.59
C ALA A 278 7.99 -7.57 -26.96
N LYS A 279 8.15 -6.67 -27.94
CA LYS A 279 8.47 -6.98 -29.34
C LYS A 279 9.90 -6.57 -29.74
N GLY A 280 10.33 -7.07 -30.89
CA GLY A 280 11.51 -6.58 -31.64
C GLY A 280 12.87 -6.83 -30.98
N GLY A 281 13.10 -7.97 -30.31
CA GLY A 281 14.39 -8.24 -29.67
C GLY A 281 14.60 -7.51 -28.35
N GLN A 282 13.60 -6.77 -27.86
CA GLN A 282 13.78 -5.83 -26.75
C GLN A 282 13.39 -6.39 -25.38
N VAL A 283 13.15 -7.71 -25.24
CA VAL A 283 12.77 -8.34 -23.95
C VAL A 283 13.78 -8.01 -22.85
N ALA A 284 15.08 -8.08 -23.14
CA ALA A 284 16.12 -7.73 -22.17
C ALA A 284 16.05 -6.25 -21.75
N ARG A 285 15.83 -5.35 -22.72
CA ARG A 285 15.71 -3.90 -22.44
C ARG A 285 14.46 -3.59 -21.63
N PHE A 286 13.34 -4.22 -21.95
CA PHE A 286 12.11 -4.12 -21.19
C PHE A 286 12.36 -4.57 -19.74
N CYS A 287 12.87 -5.80 -19.54
CA CYS A 287 13.12 -6.37 -18.21
C CYS A 287 14.05 -5.51 -17.33
N LEU A 288 15.04 -4.84 -17.92
CA LEU A 288 16.00 -4.00 -17.21
C LEU A 288 15.34 -2.88 -16.39
N PHE A 289 14.23 -2.32 -16.88
CA PHE A 289 13.51 -1.23 -16.20
C PHE A 289 12.13 -1.68 -15.67
N ALA A 290 11.51 -2.66 -16.32
CA ALA A 290 10.22 -3.21 -15.93
C ALA A 290 10.28 -3.95 -14.58
N ALA A 291 11.31 -4.77 -14.35
CA ALA A 291 11.41 -5.52 -13.11
C ALA A 291 11.73 -4.63 -11.89
N PRO A 292 12.61 -3.61 -11.98
CA PRO A 292 12.76 -2.62 -10.92
C PRO A 292 11.51 -1.77 -10.69
N LEU A 293 10.75 -1.41 -11.73
CA LEU A 293 9.46 -0.72 -11.57
C LEU A 293 8.46 -1.57 -10.77
N ALA A 294 8.32 -2.86 -11.12
CA ALA A 294 7.47 -3.79 -10.39
C ALA A 294 7.94 -3.94 -8.93
N THR A 295 9.25 -4.09 -8.71
CA THR A 295 9.87 -4.16 -7.38
C THR A 295 9.56 -2.92 -6.54
N ALA A 296 9.78 -1.73 -7.09
CA ALA A 296 9.53 -0.46 -6.40
C ALA A 296 8.04 -0.29 -6.05
N THR A 297 7.14 -0.76 -6.92
CA THR A 297 5.70 -0.71 -6.67
C THR A 297 5.30 -1.67 -5.54
N VAL A 298 5.81 -2.90 -5.53
CA VAL A 298 5.56 -3.87 -4.44
C VAL A 298 6.17 -3.38 -3.12
N LEU A 299 7.37 -2.79 -3.16
CA LEU A 299 8.00 -2.18 -2.00
C LEU A 299 7.15 -1.03 -1.43
N LEU A 300 6.58 -0.18 -2.29
CA LEU A 300 5.68 0.90 -1.90
C LEU A 300 4.43 0.35 -1.19
N LEU A 301 3.83 -0.72 -1.71
CA LEU A 301 2.62 -1.34 -1.15
C LEU A 301 2.87 -2.07 0.18
N ALA A 302 4.08 -2.60 0.40
CA ALA A 302 4.42 -3.41 1.56
C ALA A 302 5.16 -2.62 2.66
N SER A 303 5.79 -1.49 2.35
CA SER A 303 6.57 -0.74 3.33
C SER A 303 5.69 0.00 4.34
N GLN A 304 6.07 -0.05 5.61
CA GLN A 304 5.49 0.75 6.68
C GLN A 304 6.45 1.81 7.22
N THR A 305 7.73 1.78 6.84
CA THR A 305 8.70 2.81 7.23
C THR A 305 8.59 4.01 6.27
N LEU A 306 8.39 5.23 6.79
CA LEU A 306 8.14 6.42 5.97
C LEU A 306 9.27 6.75 4.99
N ILE A 307 10.54 6.65 5.40
CA ILE A 307 11.66 6.93 4.49
C ILE A 307 11.74 5.88 3.37
N VAL A 308 11.45 4.61 3.66
CA VAL A 308 11.43 3.54 2.66
C VAL A 308 10.25 3.71 1.71
N LEU A 309 9.09 4.14 2.21
CA LEU A 309 7.94 4.53 1.38
C LEU A 309 8.31 5.66 0.42
N ALA A 310 8.99 6.70 0.91
CA ALA A 310 9.44 7.82 0.10
C ALA A 310 10.39 7.37 -1.02
N VAL A 311 11.38 6.55 -0.67
CA VAL A 311 12.32 5.97 -1.64
C VAL A 311 11.59 5.08 -2.65
N ALA A 312 10.65 4.24 -2.20
CA ALA A 312 9.89 3.34 -3.07
C ALA A 312 9.02 4.11 -4.08
N LEU A 313 8.39 5.22 -3.66
CA LEU A 313 7.59 6.05 -4.55
C LEU A 313 8.47 6.79 -5.57
N VAL A 314 9.59 7.37 -5.14
CA VAL A 314 10.57 8.00 -6.05
C VAL A 314 11.11 6.97 -7.03
N ALA A 315 11.45 5.77 -6.58
CA ALA A 315 11.90 4.68 -7.43
C ALA A 315 10.82 4.25 -8.44
N THR A 316 9.57 4.17 -8.02
CA THR A 316 8.42 3.85 -8.90
C THR A 316 8.29 4.89 -10.01
N ALA A 317 8.31 6.18 -9.67
CA ALA A 317 8.27 7.26 -10.66
C ALA A 317 9.51 7.26 -11.58
N LEU A 318 10.70 7.06 -11.00
CA LEU A 318 11.96 7.01 -11.74
C LEU A 318 11.98 5.88 -12.77
N PHE A 319 11.68 4.64 -12.37
CA PHE A 319 11.72 3.50 -13.28
C PHE A 319 10.59 3.57 -14.31
N ALA A 320 9.43 4.16 -13.97
CA ALA A 320 8.40 4.47 -14.95
C ALA A 320 8.90 5.46 -16.01
N VAL A 321 9.59 6.54 -15.60
CA VAL A 321 10.22 7.49 -16.52
C VAL A 321 11.30 6.80 -17.37
N MET A 322 12.18 6.00 -16.79
CA MET A 322 13.23 5.29 -17.54
C MET A 322 12.67 4.30 -18.55
N LEU A 323 11.59 3.60 -18.19
CA LEU A 323 10.88 2.69 -19.10
C LEU A 323 10.10 3.48 -20.17
N GLY A 324 9.58 4.66 -19.83
CA GLY A 324 8.77 5.51 -20.68
C GLY A 324 9.52 6.64 -21.40
N THR A 325 10.86 6.68 -21.34
CA THR A 325 11.64 7.68 -22.07
C THR A 325 11.79 7.25 -23.52
N ALA A 326 11.09 7.95 -24.41
CA ALA A 326 11.23 7.87 -25.85
C ALA A 326 11.67 9.23 -26.40
N ARG A 327 12.44 9.21 -27.49
CA ARG A 327 12.93 10.41 -28.18
C ARG A 327 12.55 10.34 -29.65
N GLY A 328 12.17 11.48 -30.22
CA GLY A 328 11.94 11.61 -31.66
C GLY A 328 13.24 11.61 -32.45
N GLU A 329 13.13 11.69 -33.78
CA GLU A 329 14.28 11.73 -34.70
C GLU A 329 15.20 12.91 -34.41
N ASP A 330 14.63 14.05 -34.00
CA ASP A 330 15.36 15.27 -33.60
C ASP A 330 16.07 15.14 -32.23
N GLY A 331 16.03 13.97 -31.59
CA GLY A 331 16.63 13.69 -30.28
C GLY A 331 15.91 14.31 -29.08
N ARG A 332 14.84 15.07 -29.29
CA ARG A 332 13.99 15.65 -28.23
C ARG A 332 13.11 14.58 -27.58
N LEU A 333 12.82 14.74 -26.29
CA LEU A 333 11.86 13.88 -25.58
C LEU A 333 10.48 14.01 -26.23
N LEU A 334 9.80 12.89 -26.42
CA LEU A 334 8.43 12.91 -26.89
C LEU A 334 7.49 13.53 -25.82
N PRO A 335 6.36 14.12 -26.22
CA PRO A 335 5.43 14.80 -25.31
C PRO A 335 4.95 13.93 -24.14
N ALA A 336 4.64 12.65 -24.34
CA ALA A 336 4.22 11.75 -23.26
C ALA A 336 5.35 11.54 -22.25
N SER A 337 6.58 11.32 -22.71
CA SER A 337 7.75 11.18 -21.84
C SER A 337 8.00 12.44 -20.99
N ALA A 338 7.81 13.62 -21.58
CA ALA A 338 7.93 14.89 -20.87
C ALA A 338 6.84 15.05 -19.80
N ARG A 339 5.58 14.77 -20.14
CA ARG A 339 4.45 14.82 -19.19
C ARG A 339 4.59 13.78 -18.08
N LEU A 340 5.07 12.57 -18.39
CA LEU A 340 5.37 11.52 -17.41
C LEU A 340 6.45 11.97 -16.43
N LEU A 341 7.52 12.60 -16.92
CA LEU A 341 8.57 13.16 -16.07
C LEU A 341 8.02 14.26 -15.15
N VAL A 342 7.21 15.17 -15.69
CA VAL A 342 6.57 16.23 -14.89
C VAL A 342 5.67 15.62 -13.81
N ALA A 343 4.79 14.69 -14.17
CA ALA A 343 3.92 13.99 -13.21
C ALA A 343 4.73 13.25 -12.15
N GLY A 344 5.80 12.55 -12.54
CA GLY A 344 6.69 11.85 -11.61
C GLY A 344 7.41 12.78 -10.64
N VAL A 345 7.86 13.96 -11.10
CA VAL A 345 8.50 14.98 -10.25
C VAL A 345 7.49 15.60 -9.27
N ILE A 346 6.27 15.91 -9.73
CA ILE A 346 5.19 16.42 -8.87
C ILE A 346 4.87 15.40 -7.79
N ALA A 347 4.63 14.14 -8.19
CA ALA A 347 4.29 13.07 -7.26
C ALA A 347 5.40 12.82 -6.23
N SER A 348 6.65 12.72 -6.70
CA SER A 348 7.81 12.48 -5.83
C SER A 348 8.04 13.62 -4.85
N SER A 349 7.99 14.87 -5.32
CA SER A 349 8.19 16.05 -4.47
C SER A 349 7.09 16.18 -3.41
N ALA A 350 5.83 16.02 -3.82
CA ALA A 350 4.69 16.08 -2.90
C ALA A 350 4.77 14.99 -1.83
N PHE A 351 5.12 13.76 -2.22
CA PHE A 351 5.23 12.64 -1.29
C PHE A 351 6.45 12.73 -0.36
N LEU A 352 7.58 13.22 -0.86
CA LEU A 352 8.77 13.48 -0.03
C LEU A 352 8.45 14.53 1.03
N TRP A 353 7.78 15.61 0.66
CA TRP A 353 7.43 16.66 1.61
C TRP A 353 6.38 16.20 2.62
N LEU A 354 5.39 15.44 2.16
CA LEU A 354 4.42 14.76 3.01
C LEU A 354 5.10 13.84 4.05
N THR A 355 5.93 12.90 3.59
CA THR A 355 6.60 11.94 4.48
C THR A 355 7.61 12.61 5.41
N HIS A 356 8.25 13.69 4.97
CA HIS A 356 9.10 14.53 5.81
C HIS A 356 8.31 15.15 6.98
N HIS A 357 7.17 15.79 6.71
CA HIS A 357 6.33 16.39 7.76
C HIS A 357 5.72 15.34 8.69
N LEU A 358 5.30 14.20 8.14
CA LEU A 358 4.86 13.06 8.93
C LEU A 358 5.96 12.51 9.84
N ALA A 359 7.20 12.42 9.34
CA ALA A 359 8.34 11.98 10.15
C ALA A 359 8.69 12.98 11.26
N ARG A 360 8.45 14.29 11.05
CA ARG A 360 8.64 15.33 12.09
C ARG A 360 7.54 15.35 13.13
N ALA A 361 6.33 14.96 12.73
CA ALA A 361 5.21 14.79 13.65
C ALA A 361 5.25 13.42 14.37
N ALA A 362 6.16 12.52 13.98
CA ALA A 362 6.28 11.21 14.58
C ALA A 362 6.90 11.31 15.99
N PRO A 363 6.39 10.53 16.97
CA PRO A 363 7.03 10.44 18.28
C PRO A 363 8.38 9.74 18.15
N GLU A 364 9.26 9.91 19.15
CA GLU A 364 10.47 9.08 19.25
C GLU A 364 10.07 7.61 19.44
N VAL A 365 10.29 6.81 18.40
CA VAL A 365 10.00 5.37 18.43
C VAL A 365 11.26 4.62 18.82
N VAL A 366 11.13 3.73 19.78
CA VAL A 366 12.19 2.79 20.13
C VAL A 366 12.12 1.62 19.15
N SER A 367 13.25 1.12 18.68
CA SER A 367 13.30 -0.09 17.85
C SER A 367 12.76 -1.31 18.60
N LEU A 368 12.45 -2.38 17.88
CA LEU A 368 12.31 -3.70 18.51
C LEU A 368 13.62 -4.16 19.18
N ASP A 369 14.77 -3.65 18.75
CA ASP A 369 16.05 -4.01 19.33
C ASP A 369 16.37 -3.22 20.62
N GLY A 370 15.38 -2.49 21.16
CA GLY A 370 15.52 -1.70 22.39
C GLY A 370 16.35 -0.43 22.25
N LYS A 371 16.91 -0.18 21.06
CA LYS A 371 17.67 1.04 20.72
C LYS A 371 16.70 2.15 20.35
N THR A 372 16.85 3.32 20.96
CA THR A 372 16.10 4.52 20.54
C THR A 372 16.55 4.89 19.14
N THR A 373 15.63 4.82 18.18
CA THR A 373 15.94 5.12 16.79
C THR A 373 15.29 6.44 16.43
N THR A 374 16.10 7.47 16.18
CA THR A 374 15.60 8.79 15.74
C THR A 374 15.06 8.77 14.30
N THR A 375 15.26 7.66 13.57
CA THR A 375 15.04 7.56 12.11
C THR A 375 13.90 6.62 11.72
N ALA A 376 13.16 6.05 12.69
CA ALA A 376 12.15 5.04 12.46
C ALA A 376 10.73 5.59 12.60
N ALA A 377 10.34 6.53 11.73
CA ALA A 377 8.94 6.94 11.63
C ALA A 377 8.14 5.84 10.91
N LEU A 378 7.51 4.96 11.70
CA LEU A 378 6.60 3.93 11.18
C LEU A 378 5.21 4.52 10.96
N LEU A 379 4.64 4.27 9.79
CA LEU A 379 3.33 4.80 9.39
C LEU A 379 2.20 4.48 10.39
N PRO A 380 2.07 3.27 10.97
CA PRO A 380 1.03 2.99 11.96
C PRO A 380 1.14 3.86 13.21
N ASP A 381 2.36 4.17 13.64
CA ASP A 381 2.61 4.98 14.83
C ASP A 381 2.28 6.45 14.55
N VAL A 382 2.70 6.97 13.39
CA VAL A 382 2.33 8.34 12.98
C VAL A 382 0.83 8.49 12.79
N ALA A 383 0.18 7.53 12.13
CA ALA A 383 -1.27 7.56 11.93
C ALA A 383 -2.03 7.56 13.27
N ARG A 384 -1.52 6.87 14.30
CA ARG A 384 -2.12 6.86 15.64
C ARG A 384 -2.03 8.22 16.31
N GLU A 385 -0.86 8.86 16.31
CA GLU A 385 -0.72 10.19 16.92
C GLU A 385 -1.58 11.24 16.22
N LEU A 386 -1.69 11.13 14.89
CA LEU A 386 -2.60 11.97 14.10
C LEU A 386 -4.08 11.75 14.48
N LEU A 387 -4.49 10.50 14.73
CA LEU A 387 -5.86 10.17 15.13
C LEU A 387 -6.21 10.67 16.54
N HIS A 388 -5.25 10.63 17.47
CA HIS A 388 -5.46 11.08 18.86
C HIS A 388 -5.21 12.58 19.07
N GLY A 389 -4.88 13.32 17.99
CA GLY A 389 -4.75 14.77 18.03
C GLY A 389 -3.48 15.28 18.73
N HIS A 390 -2.48 14.42 18.96
CA HIS A 390 -1.22 14.78 19.63
C HIS A 390 -0.21 15.46 18.70
N VAL A 391 -0.67 16.06 17.60
CA VAL A 391 0.20 16.65 16.59
C VAL A 391 0.48 18.09 16.94
N ALA A 392 1.76 18.47 16.96
CA ALA A 392 2.15 19.84 17.19
C ALA A 392 1.42 20.78 16.22
N PRO A 393 0.84 21.90 16.71
CA PRO A 393 0.19 22.87 15.85
C PRO A 393 1.19 23.43 14.84
N GLY A 394 0.77 23.49 13.58
CA GLY A 394 1.61 23.95 12.49
C GLY A 394 0.81 24.16 11.22
N GLU A 395 1.43 24.83 10.25
CA GLU A 395 0.83 25.09 8.96
C GLU A 395 1.69 24.52 7.83
N LEU A 396 1.01 24.06 6.78
CA LEU A 396 1.61 23.57 5.56
C LEU A 396 0.78 24.06 4.38
N LEU A 397 1.41 24.80 3.46
CA LEU A 397 0.71 25.48 2.35
C LEU A 397 -0.38 26.47 2.84
N GLY A 398 -0.21 27.09 4.01
CA GLY A 398 -1.21 27.98 4.62
C GLY A 398 -2.47 27.26 5.11
N LEU A 399 -2.42 25.92 5.20
CA LEU A 399 -3.46 25.08 5.78
C LEU A 399 -2.96 24.51 7.11
N PRO A 400 -3.85 24.09 8.03
CA PRO A 400 -3.46 23.25 9.15
C PRO A 400 -2.61 22.07 8.68
N LEU A 401 -1.54 21.74 9.41
CA LEU A 401 -0.51 20.79 9.00
C LEU A 401 -1.09 19.49 8.41
N VAL A 402 -2.07 18.89 9.11
CA VAL A 402 -2.73 17.64 8.69
C VAL A 402 -3.51 17.81 7.38
N ASN A 403 -4.19 18.94 7.19
CA ASN A 403 -4.89 19.26 5.94
C ASN A 403 -3.90 19.47 4.80
N GLY A 404 -2.78 20.15 5.05
CA GLY A 404 -1.70 20.30 4.06
C GLY A 404 -1.07 18.97 3.66
N ILE A 405 -0.87 18.06 4.62
CA ILE A 405 -0.39 16.68 4.43
C ILE A 405 -1.36 15.93 3.50
N VAL A 406 -2.66 15.94 3.80
CA VAL A 406 -3.69 15.28 2.97
C VAL A 406 -3.78 15.93 1.58
N ALA A 407 -3.64 17.25 1.47
CA ALA A 407 -3.61 17.94 0.18
C ALA A 407 -2.42 17.49 -0.68
N LEU A 408 -1.23 17.33 -0.10
CA LEU A 408 -0.06 16.77 -0.81
C LEU A 408 -0.28 15.31 -1.21
N ALA A 409 -0.91 14.50 -0.37
CA ALA A 409 -1.28 13.13 -0.71
C ALA A 409 -2.22 13.09 -1.92
N ILE A 410 -3.21 13.99 -1.97
CA ILE A 410 -4.14 14.12 -3.10
C ILE A 410 -3.41 14.54 -4.38
N VAL A 411 -2.52 15.53 -4.33
CA VAL A 411 -1.72 15.94 -5.49
C VAL A 411 -0.84 14.79 -6.00
N CYS A 412 -0.17 14.08 -5.09
CA CYS A 412 0.64 12.91 -5.44
C CYS A 412 -0.20 11.79 -6.07
N ALA A 413 -1.33 11.46 -5.44
CA ALA A 413 -2.24 10.44 -5.93
C ALA A 413 -2.81 10.80 -7.30
N ALA A 414 -3.18 12.08 -7.54
CA ALA A 414 -3.73 12.51 -8.82
C ALA A 414 -2.72 12.34 -9.96
N ALA A 415 -1.47 12.72 -9.73
CA ALA A 415 -0.39 12.58 -10.70
C ALA A 415 -0.08 11.11 -11.04
N LEU A 416 -0.09 10.21 -10.06
CA LEU A 416 0.22 8.79 -10.27
C LEU A 416 -0.97 7.96 -10.78
N SER A 417 -2.18 8.24 -10.30
CA SER A 417 -3.38 7.47 -10.67
C SER A 417 -4.02 7.89 -12.01
N PHE A 418 -3.42 8.85 -12.71
CA PHE A 418 -3.96 9.47 -13.93
C PHE A 418 -5.31 10.17 -13.68
N ALA A 419 -5.49 10.76 -12.50
CA ALA A 419 -6.65 11.61 -12.24
C ALA A 419 -6.44 13.00 -12.86
N ALA A 420 -7.50 13.79 -12.99
CA ALA A 420 -7.44 15.14 -13.51
C ALA A 420 -6.38 15.98 -12.75
N PRO A 421 -5.55 16.77 -13.45
CA PRO A 421 -5.55 17.05 -14.90
C PRO A 421 -4.77 16.04 -15.77
N PHE A 422 -4.26 14.95 -15.22
CA PHE A 422 -3.38 13.97 -15.89
C PHE A 422 -4.12 12.83 -16.62
N HIS A 423 -5.46 12.89 -16.73
CA HIS A 423 -6.30 11.83 -17.30
C HIS A 423 -5.99 11.44 -18.75
N ARG A 424 -5.30 12.29 -19.52
CA ARG A 424 -4.84 11.99 -20.89
C ARG A 424 -3.46 11.33 -20.97
N LEU A 425 -2.68 11.36 -19.89
CA LEU A 425 -1.29 10.88 -19.91
C LEU A 425 -1.20 9.39 -20.30
N GLY A 426 -2.15 8.55 -19.85
CA GLY A 426 -2.21 7.14 -20.27
C GLY A 426 -2.39 6.97 -21.77
N ALA A 427 -3.19 7.84 -22.41
CA ALA A 427 -3.41 7.86 -23.86
C ALA A 427 -2.13 8.20 -24.61
N ASP A 428 -1.42 9.25 -24.15
CA ASP A 428 -0.17 9.69 -24.75
C ASP A 428 0.91 8.59 -24.65
N LEU A 429 1.01 7.93 -23.49
CA LEU A 429 1.94 6.83 -23.28
C LEU A 429 1.64 5.65 -24.20
N ALA A 430 0.38 5.27 -24.36
CA ALA A 430 -0.01 4.17 -25.24
C ALA A 430 0.25 4.47 -26.73
N ALA A 431 0.20 5.75 -27.13
CA ALA A 431 0.49 6.18 -28.50
C ALA A 431 1.98 6.18 -28.83
N GLU A 432 2.80 6.65 -27.89
CA GLU A 432 4.22 6.94 -28.12
C GLU A 432 5.14 5.77 -27.76
N LEU A 433 4.72 4.88 -26.86
CA LEU A 433 5.55 3.78 -26.37
C LEU A 433 5.15 2.44 -26.98
N ASP A 434 6.06 1.48 -26.89
CA ASP A 434 5.72 0.07 -27.08
C ASP A 434 4.68 -0.36 -26.03
N ALA A 435 3.71 -1.17 -26.46
CA ALA A 435 2.55 -1.51 -25.67
C ALA A 435 2.88 -2.19 -24.34
N ALA A 436 3.95 -3.01 -24.28
CA ALA A 436 4.38 -3.63 -23.03
C ALA A 436 4.90 -2.59 -22.03
N HIS A 437 5.60 -1.55 -22.51
CA HIS A 437 6.11 -0.46 -21.68
C HIS A 437 4.94 0.38 -21.13
N ALA A 438 4.03 0.82 -22.01
CA ALA A 438 2.86 1.58 -21.60
C ALA A 438 1.96 0.81 -20.63
N ALA A 439 1.70 -0.49 -20.88
CA ALA A 439 0.87 -1.32 -20.02
C ALA A 439 1.40 -1.41 -18.57
N LEU A 440 2.71 -1.65 -18.41
CA LEU A 440 3.32 -1.75 -17.09
C LEU A 440 3.39 -0.40 -16.37
N ILE A 441 3.74 0.68 -17.07
CA ILE A 441 3.75 2.05 -16.50
C ILE A 441 2.35 2.40 -15.99
N VAL A 442 1.33 2.24 -16.85
CA VAL A 442 -0.04 2.57 -16.48
C VAL A 442 -0.48 1.72 -15.31
N ALA A 443 -0.21 0.41 -15.27
CA ALA A 443 -0.61 -0.44 -14.16
C ALA A 443 0.07 -0.09 -12.82
N CYS A 444 1.39 0.09 -12.81
CA CYS A 444 2.15 0.34 -11.59
C CYS A 444 1.88 1.73 -10.99
N LEU A 445 1.85 2.78 -11.82
CA LEU A 445 1.54 4.14 -11.34
C LEU A 445 0.10 4.23 -10.82
N SER A 446 -0.81 3.52 -11.48
CA SER A 446 -2.20 3.39 -11.07
C SER A 446 -2.38 2.80 -9.67
N LEU A 447 -1.60 1.75 -9.35
CA LEU A 447 -1.59 1.15 -8.01
C LEU A 447 -0.97 2.09 -6.98
N ALA A 448 0.17 2.70 -7.31
CA ALA A 448 0.85 3.65 -6.44
C ALA A 448 -0.06 4.84 -6.07
N GLY A 449 -0.74 5.43 -7.05
CA GLY A 449 -1.66 6.53 -6.82
C GLY A 449 -2.89 6.13 -6.00
N ALA A 450 -3.45 4.93 -6.23
CA ALA A 450 -4.55 4.40 -5.43
C ALA A 450 -4.13 4.14 -3.97
N PHE A 451 -2.95 3.57 -3.75
CA PHE A 451 -2.38 3.39 -2.43
C PHE A 451 -2.21 4.72 -1.71
N VAL A 452 -1.62 5.73 -2.37
CA VAL A 452 -1.44 7.06 -1.75
C VAL A 452 -2.79 7.70 -1.41
N LEU A 453 -3.78 7.65 -2.32
CA LEU A 453 -5.11 8.19 -2.07
C LEU A 453 -5.76 7.55 -0.85
N LEU A 454 -5.81 6.21 -0.82
CA LEU A 454 -6.52 5.48 0.23
C LEU A 454 -5.78 5.55 1.56
N ARG A 455 -4.47 5.31 1.56
CA ARG A 455 -3.65 5.25 2.79
C ARG A 455 -3.44 6.62 3.41
N PHE A 456 -3.07 7.62 2.61
CA PHE A 456 -2.69 8.96 3.10
C PHE A 456 -3.77 10.01 2.90
N GLY A 457 -4.56 9.91 1.83
CA GLY A 457 -5.64 10.86 1.56
C GLY A 457 -6.92 10.59 2.35
N VAL A 458 -7.13 9.36 2.82
CA VAL A 458 -8.37 8.95 3.50
C VAL A 458 -8.11 8.35 4.89
N LEU A 459 -7.31 7.30 4.98
CA LEU A 459 -7.16 6.51 6.22
C LEU A 459 -6.22 7.14 7.25
N LEU A 460 -5.48 8.19 6.89
CA LEU A 460 -4.48 8.81 7.75
C LEU A 460 -5.09 9.73 8.81
N SER A 461 -6.06 10.55 8.41
CA SER A 461 -6.79 11.45 9.29
C SER A 461 -8.23 11.63 8.79
N PRO A 462 -9.24 11.20 9.55
CA PRO A 462 -10.64 11.30 9.17
C PRO A 462 -11.13 12.74 9.06
N ASP A 463 -10.68 13.62 9.95
CA ASP A 463 -11.06 15.04 9.95
C ASP A 463 -10.58 15.72 8.67
N ALA A 464 -9.32 15.50 8.32
CA ALA A 464 -8.75 16.00 7.07
C ALA A 464 -9.38 15.33 5.84
N ALA A 465 -9.74 14.04 5.92
CA ALA A 465 -10.45 13.35 4.85
C ALA A 465 -11.86 13.93 4.62
N ARG A 466 -12.61 14.27 5.68
CA ARG A 466 -13.91 14.96 5.59
C ARG A 466 -13.76 16.34 4.97
N TRP A 467 -12.73 17.10 5.37
CA TRP A 467 -12.40 18.38 4.77
C TRP A 467 -12.08 18.26 3.26
N ALA A 468 -11.28 17.26 2.89
CA ALA A 468 -10.84 17.06 1.51
C ALA A 468 -11.87 16.35 0.61
N SER A 469 -12.87 15.68 1.18
CA SER A 469 -13.87 14.88 0.46
C SER A 469 -14.49 15.60 -0.75
N PRO A 470 -14.94 16.88 -0.66
CA PRO A 470 -15.48 17.60 -1.81
C PRO A 470 -14.45 17.75 -2.95
N ALA A 471 -13.19 18.05 -2.62
CA ALA A 471 -12.13 18.18 -3.62
C ALA A 471 -11.81 16.84 -4.29
N VAL A 472 -11.74 15.75 -3.50
CA VAL A 472 -11.57 14.39 -4.02
C VAL A 472 -12.72 14.00 -4.95
N ALA A 473 -13.96 14.36 -4.59
CA ALA A 473 -15.14 14.12 -5.42
C ALA A 473 -15.07 14.89 -6.75
N ILE A 474 -14.68 16.18 -6.72
CA ILE A 474 -14.52 17.01 -7.91
C ILE A 474 -13.43 16.42 -8.83
N VAL A 475 -12.26 16.07 -8.28
CA VAL A 475 -11.19 15.43 -9.06
C VAL A 475 -11.70 14.13 -9.69
N GLY A 476 -12.43 13.31 -8.94
CA GLY A 476 -13.04 12.09 -9.45
C GLY A 476 -14.00 12.34 -10.60
N LEU A 477 -14.97 13.24 -10.43
CA LEU A 477 -15.95 13.59 -11.47
C LEU A 477 -15.29 14.14 -12.73
N VAL A 478 -14.38 15.11 -12.59
CA VAL A 478 -13.65 15.71 -13.72
C VAL A 478 -12.80 14.66 -14.43
N THR A 479 -12.23 13.70 -13.70
CA THR A 479 -11.50 12.57 -14.29
C THR A 479 -12.43 11.70 -15.13
N VAL A 480 -13.60 11.32 -14.60
CA VAL A 480 -14.58 10.51 -15.34
C VAL A 480 -15.02 11.24 -16.61
N LEU A 481 -15.52 12.46 -16.47
CA LEU A 481 -16.05 13.25 -17.59
C LEU A 481 -14.97 13.58 -18.62
N GLY A 482 -13.76 13.95 -18.16
CA GLY A 482 -12.63 14.23 -19.03
C GLY A 482 -12.18 13.00 -19.81
N ALA A 483 -12.08 11.84 -19.16
CA ALA A 483 -11.68 10.59 -19.80
C ALA A 483 -12.70 10.13 -20.86
N VAL A 484 -14.00 10.15 -20.55
CA VAL A 484 -15.04 9.71 -21.50
C VAL A 484 -15.21 10.70 -22.64
N ALA A 485 -15.10 12.01 -22.38
CA ALA A 485 -15.12 13.03 -23.43
C ALA A 485 -13.92 12.88 -24.37
N SER A 486 -12.72 12.64 -23.82
CA SER A 486 -11.53 12.32 -24.60
C SER A 486 -11.71 11.06 -25.43
N ALA A 487 -12.19 9.97 -24.84
CA ALA A 487 -12.44 8.72 -25.56
C ALA A 487 -13.45 8.88 -26.70
N ALA A 488 -14.48 9.71 -26.54
CA ALA A 488 -15.53 9.90 -27.54
C ALA A 488 -15.04 10.56 -28.85
N ILE A 489 -13.95 11.34 -28.78
CA ILE A 489 -13.37 12.07 -29.90
C ILE A 489 -12.02 11.51 -30.35
N GLU A 490 -11.51 10.46 -29.70
CA GLU A 490 -10.18 9.93 -29.96
C GLU A 490 -10.16 9.11 -31.27
N PRO A 491 -9.38 9.52 -32.29
CA PRO A 491 -9.34 8.81 -33.57
C PRO A 491 -8.32 7.66 -33.58
N ASP A 492 -7.42 7.55 -32.59
CA ASP A 492 -6.36 6.55 -32.56
C ASP A 492 -6.69 5.42 -31.56
N LEU A 493 -6.60 4.16 -32.01
CA LEU A 493 -6.92 2.97 -31.23
C LEU A 493 -6.02 2.79 -29.99
N ARG A 494 -4.73 3.13 -30.09
CA ARG A 494 -3.79 3.01 -28.96
C ARG A 494 -4.05 4.09 -27.93
N ARG A 495 -4.27 5.34 -28.37
CA ARG A 495 -4.67 6.44 -27.47
C ARG A 495 -5.98 6.12 -26.77
N LEU A 496 -6.96 5.60 -27.52
CA LEU A 496 -8.24 5.18 -26.97
C LEU A 496 -8.06 4.12 -25.87
N ALA A 497 -7.27 3.09 -26.13
CA ALA A 497 -6.96 2.05 -25.15
C ALA A 497 -6.29 2.59 -23.87
N GLY A 498 -5.48 3.65 -23.99
CA GLY A 498 -4.83 4.30 -22.85
C GLY A 498 -5.73 5.24 -22.04
N VAL A 499 -6.73 5.89 -22.66
CA VAL A 499 -7.63 6.84 -21.96
C VAL A 499 -8.83 6.16 -21.29
N LEU A 500 -9.36 5.07 -21.86
CA LEU A 500 -10.55 4.39 -21.34
C LEU A 500 -10.45 3.98 -19.86
N PRO A 501 -9.32 3.41 -19.37
CA PRO A 501 -9.18 3.05 -17.96
C PRO A 501 -9.18 4.24 -17.00
N ALA A 502 -8.95 5.48 -17.47
CA ALA A 502 -8.95 6.66 -16.61
C ALA A 502 -10.35 6.95 -16.04
N ALA A 503 -11.43 6.62 -16.78
CA ALA A 503 -12.79 6.74 -16.28
C ALA A 503 -13.04 5.86 -15.05
N ALA A 504 -12.64 4.58 -15.10
CA ALA A 504 -12.65 3.70 -13.93
C ALA A 504 -11.88 4.31 -12.76
N GLY A 505 -10.71 4.92 -13.03
CA GLY A 505 -9.92 5.62 -12.02
C GLY A 505 -10.72 6.73 -11.32
N GLY A 506 -11.41 7.57 -12.08
CA GLY A 506 -12.27 8.63 -11.52
C GLY A 506 -13.39 8.10 -10.60
N PHE A 507 -13.96 6.93 -10.90
CA PHE A 507 -14.93 6.29 -9.98
C PHE A 507 -14.28 5.85 -8.66
N SER A 508 -13.01 5.45 -8.66
CA SER A 508 -12.29 5.14 -7.41
C SER A 508 -12.17 6.37 -6.50
N TRP A 509 -11.95 7.54 -7.10
CA TRP A 509 -11.88 8.81 -6.38
C TRP A 509 -13.24 9.21 -5.81
N LEU A 510 -14.30 9.10 -6.60
CA LEU A 510 -15.67 9.33 -6.13
C LEU A 510 -16.06 8.33 -5.01
N ALA A 511 -15.63 7.08 -5.11
CA ALA A 511 -15.92 6.05 -4.10
C ALA A 511 -15.21 6.41 -2.79
N ALA A 512 -13.94 6.80 -2.86
CA ALA A 512 -13.14 7.23 -1.72
C ALA A 512 -13.71 8.49 -1.05
N SER A 513 -14.20 9.46 -1.83
CA SER A 513 -14.77 10.71 -1.30
C SER A 513 -16.09 10.52 -0.56
N SER A 514 -16.81 9.41 -0.79
CA SER A 514 -18.07 9.14 -0.07
C SER A 514 -17.86 8.90 1.42
N LEU A 515 -16.64 8.52 1.84
CA LEU A 515 -16.29 8.25 3.24
C LEU A 515 -17.28 7.28 3.92
N THR A 516 -17.67 6.24 3.19
CA THR A 516 -18.52 5.14 3.71
C THR A 516 -17.80 3.80 3.56
N PRO A 517 -18.16 2.78 4.34
CA PRO A 517 -17.58 1.45 4.18
C PRO A 517 -17.73 0.90 2.75
N GLN A 518 -18.92 1.03 2.19
CA GLN A 518 -19.22 0.59 0.83
C GLN A 518 -18.39 1.40 -0.17
N GLY A 519 -18.28 2.71 0.02
CA GLY A 519 -17.41 3.58 -0.78
C GLY A 519 -15.95 3.17 -0.77
N LEU A 520 -15.38 2.95 0.41
CA LEU A 520 -13.97 2.54 0.54
C LEU A 520 -13.73 1.14 -0.02
N GLN A 521 -14.64 0.18 0.20
CA GLN A 521 -14.60 -1.10 -0.50
C GLN A 521 -14.64 -0.91 -2.02
N GLY A 522 -15.49 0.00 -2.49
CA GLY A 522 -15.62 0.33 -3.90
C GLY A 522 -14.33 0.87 -4.51
N ALA A 523 -13.66 1.77 -3.79
CA ALA A 523 -12.37 2.34 -4.19
C ALA A 523 -11.26 1.28 -4.23
N VAL A 524 -11.17 0.41 -3.22
CA VAL A 524 -10.24 -0.74 -3.23
C VAL A 524 -10.53 -1.63 -4.43
N ALA A 525 -11.81 -1.89 -4.70
CA ALA A 525 -12.21 -2.82 -5.74
C ALA A 525 -11.80 -2.38 -7.14
N ILE A 526 -11.99 -1.09 -7.44
CA ILE A 526 -11.55 -0.47 -8.68
C ILE A 526 -10.03 -0.46 -8.76
N SER A 527 -9.35 -0.16 -7.65
CA SER A 527 -7.90 -0.07 -7.60
C SER A 527 -7.19 -1.40 -7.92
N VAL A 528 -7.83 -2.53 -7.62
CA VAL A 528 -7.36 -3.89 -7.96
C VAL A 528 -7.67 -4.23 -9.43
N SER A 529 -8.88 -3.94 -9.90
CA SER A 529 -9.35 -4.39 -11.22
C SER A 529 -8.80 -3.55 -12.37
N ARG A 530 -8.71 -2.24 -12.17
CA ARG A 530 -8.37 -1.26 -13.21
C ARG A 530 -6.97 -1.45 -13.82
N PRO A 531 -5.89 -1.69 -13.05
CA PRO A 531 -4.55 -1.89 -13.63
C PRO A 531 -4.49 -3.09 -14.59
N LEU A 532 -5.21 -4.18 -14.28
CA LEU A 532 -5.28 -5.36 -15.13
C LEU A 532 -6.06 -5.07 -16.43
N ALA A 533 -7.20 -4.39 -16.32
CA ALA A 533 -8.00 -3.98 -17.49
C ALA A 533 -7.24 -3.00 -18.39
N ALA A 534 -6.52 -2.04 -17.80
CA ALA A 534 -5.68 -1.08 -18.51
C ALA A 534 -4.55 -1.77 -19.28
N ALA A 535 -3.82 -2.68 -18.62
CA ALA A 535 -2.77 -3.45 -19.26
C ALA A 535 -3.32 -4.29 -20.43
N LEU A 536 -4.50 -4.90 -20.24
CA LEU A 536 -5.17 -5.70 -21.27
C LEU A 536 -5.56 -4.84 -22.49
N LEU A 537 -6.20 -3.69 -22.29
CA LEU A 537 -6.56 -2.76 -23.37
C LEU A 537 -5.34 -2.30 -24.17
N VAL A 538 -4.29 -1.86 -23.47
CA VAL A 538 -3.08 -1.33 -24.11
C VAL A 538 -2.35 -2.43 -24.90
N LEU A 539 -2.24 -3.64 -24.36
CA LEU A 539 -1.62 -4.77 -25.07
C LEU A 539 -2.45 -5.23 -26.29
N LEU A 540 -3.78 -5.27 -26.19
CA LEU A 540 -4.66 -5.61 -27.30
C LEU A 540 -4.53 -4.60 -28.45
N ALA A 541 -4.67 -3.30 -28.14
CA ALA A 541 -4.52 -2.24 -29.12
C ALA A 541 -3.12 -2.25 -29.75
N GLY A 542 -2.08 -2.38 -28.92
CA GLY A 542 -0.71 -2.51 -29.38
C GLY A 542 -0.49 -3.71 -30.32
N ALA A 543 -1.04 -4.87 -29.98
CA ALA A 543 -0.95 -6.08 -30.81
C ALA A 543 -1.67 -5.93 -32.15
N LEU A 544 -2.83 -5.27 -32.17
CA LEU A 544 -3.56 -4.94 -33.40
C LEU A 544 -2.74 -4.00 -34.29
N VAL A 545 -2.39 -2.82 -33.79
CA VAL A 545 -1.68 -1.78 -34.56
C VAL A 545 -0.32 -2.26 -35.04
N SER A 546 0.45 -2.98 -34.22
CA SER A 546 1.77 -3.48 -34.63
C SER A 546 1.74 -4.57 -35.71
N ARG A 547 0.58 -5.21 -35.95
CA ARG A 547 0.43 -6.23 -37.00
C ARG A 547 -0.08 -5.65 -38.30
N THR A 548 -0.89 -4.60 -38.23
CA THR A 548 -1.55 -4.01 -39.40
C THR A 548 -0.90 -2.67 -39.81
N GLY A 549 -0.07 -2.07 -38.96
CA GLY A 549 0.44 -0.72 -39.16
C GLY A 549 -0.62 0.37 -39.03
N GLU A 550 -1.86 0.01 -38.68
CA GLU A 550 -3.00 0.90 -38.72
C GLU A 550 -3.46 1.26 -37.32
N ALA A 551 -3.56 2.56 -37.03
CA ALA A 551 -4.01 3.04 -35.72
C ALA A 551 -5.38 3.75 -35.78
N SER A 552 -5.86 4.13 -36.97
CA SER A 552 -7.12 4.85 -37.12
C SER A 552 -8.31 4.00 -36.69
N LEU A 553 -9.05 4.47 -35.69
CA LEU A 553 -10.24 3.84 -35.11
C LEU A 553 -11.31 3.54 -36.17
N ALA A 554 -11.39 4.37 -37.21
CA ALA A 554 -12.37 4.23 -38.29
C ALA A 554 -12.26 2.90 -39.05
N ARG A 555 -11.08 2.27 -39.05
CA ARG A 555 -10.82 0.99 -39.73
C ARG A 555 -11.17 -0.24 -38.90
N TRP A 556 -11.50 -0.08 -37.61
CA TRP A 556 -11.64 -1.20 -36.67
C TRP A 556 -13.10 -1.61 -36.40
N GLY A 557 -14.06 -1.23 -37.25
CA GLY A 557 -15.46 -1.65 -37.12
C GLY A 557 -15.65 -3.15 -37.40
N GLY A 558 -16.52 -3.82 -36.64
CA GLY A 558 -17.05 -5.15 -36.99
C GLY A 558 -16.07 -6.34 -36.99
N PHE A 559 -14.90 -6.23 -36.36
CA PHE A 559 -13.90 -7.30 -36.42
C PHE A 559 -14.24 -8.53 -35.58
N GLY A 560 -15.32 -8.50 -34.79
CA GLY A 560 -15.72 -9.62 -33.93
C GLY A 560 -15.97 -10.93 -34.66
N ARG A 561 -16.36 -10.87 -35.95
CA ARG A 561 -16.58 -12.06 -36.79
C ARG A 561 -15.28 -12.68 -37.30
N THR A 562 -14.25 -11.87 -37.50
CA THR A 562 -12.98 -12.29 -38.10
C THR A 562 -11.93 -12.62 -37.04
N ALA A 563 -11.97 -11.97 -35.89
CA ALA A 563 -11.06 -12.17 -34.76
C ALA A 563 -11.82 -12.30 -33.42
N PRO A 564 -12.53 -13.42 -33.19
CA PRO A 564 -13.44 -13.56 -32.05
C PRO A 564 -12.74 -13.60 -30.69
N ARG A 565 -11.51 -14.12 -30.59
CA ARG A 565 -10.79 -14.17 -29.31
C ARG A 565 -10.27 -12.78 -28.93
N MET A 566 -9.74 -12.05 -29.91
CA MET A 566 -9.38 -10.64 -29.75
C MET A 566 -10.59 -9.81 -29.32
N ALA A 567 -11.73 -10.01 -29.97
CA ALA A 567 -12.97 -9.30 -29.65
C ALA A 567 -13.50 -9.64 -28.25
N GLY A 568 -13.46 -10.91 -27.84
CA GLY A 568 -13.83 -11.32 -26.48
C GLY A 568 -12.92 -10.72 -25.41
N ALA A 569 -11.60 -10.69 -25.65
CA ALA A 569 -10.65 -10.05 -24.76
C ALA A 569 -10.87 -8.52 -24.68
N LEU A 570 -11.10 -7.87 -25.82
CA LEU A 570 -11.42 -6.45 -25.89
C LEU A 570 -12.73 -6.16 -25.15
N LEU A 571 -13.76 -6.98 -25.34
CA LEU A 571 -15.04 -6.83 -24.66
C LEU A 571 -14.88 -6.86 -23.14
N LEU A 572 -14.17 -7.85 -22.60
CA LEU A 572 -13.92 -7.96 -21.17
C LEU A 572 -13.17 -6.73 -20.63
N ALA A 573 -12.20 -6.23 -21.40
CA ALA A 573 -11.41 -5.07 -21.00
C ALA A 573 -12.25 -3.78 -21.06
N LEU A 574 -13.09 -3.62 -22.08
CA LEU A 574 -14.03 -2.50 -22.22
C LEU A 574 -15.11 -2.51 -21.13
N THR A 575 -15.71 -3.66 -20.83
CA THR A 575 -16.72 -3.77 -19.77
C THR A 575 -16.12 -3.49 -18.39
N SER A 576 -14.90 -3.97 -18.15
CA SER A 576 -14.17 -3.66 -16.91
C SER A 576 -13.81 -2.19 -16.81
N SER A 577 -13.38 -1.51 -17.89
CA SER A 577 -13.09 -0.07 -17.86
C SER A 577 -14.35 0.80 -17.75
N ALA A 578 -15.48 0.33 -18.29
CA ALA A 578 -16.77 1.00 -18.18
C ALA A 578 -17.40 0.91 -16.78
N CYS A 579 -16.90 -0.01 -15.93
CA CYS A 579 -17.48 -0.38 -14.64
C CYS A 579 -18.93 -0.88 -14.73
N ILE A 580 -19.29 -1.61 -15.80
CA ILE A 580 -20.64 -2.16 -16.01
C ILE A 580 -20.69 -3.66 -15.65
N PRO A 581 -21.89 -4.23 -15.38
CA PRO A 581 -22.03 -5.64 -15.03
C PRO A 581 -21.29 -6.57 -16.00
N GLY A 582 -20.57 -7.55 -15.44
CA GLY A 582 -19.71 -8.46 -16.21
C GLY A 582 -18.25 -8.00 -16.37
N GLY A 583 -17.87 -6.83 -15.84
CA GLY A 583 -16.47 -6.38 -15.72
C GLY A 583 -15.94 -6.40 -14.29
N GLY A 584 -14.61 -6.52 -14.11
CA GLY A 584 -13.98 -6.64 -12.79
C GLY A 584 -14.20 -5.42 -11.89
N ALA A 585 -14.23 -4.21 -12.46
CA ALA A 585 -14.44 -2.97 -11.71
C ALA A 585 -15.92 -2.66 -11.39
N PHE A 586 -16.87 -3.43 -11.90
CA PHE A 586 -18.31 -3.23 -11.68
C PHE A 586 -18.67 -3.15 -10.20
N TRP A 587 -18.23 -4.16 -9.43
CA TRP A 587 -18.50 -4.24 -8.00
C TRP A 587 -18.02 -2.99 -7.26
N GLY A 588 -16.91 -2.41 -7.73
CA GLY A 588 -16.38 -1.21 -7.12
C GLY A 588 -17.22 0.04 -7.38
N ALA A 589 -17.67 0.24 -8.62
CA ALA A 589 -18.55 1.36 -8.93
C ALA A 589 -19.95 1.20 -8.29
N TRP A 590 -20.46 -0.02 -8.22
CA TRP A 590 -21.71 -0.32 -7.54
C TRP A 590 -21.64 -0.01 -6.04
N LEU A 591 -20.63 -0.53 -5.35
CA LEU A 591 -20.41 -0.26 -3.92
C LEU A 591 -20.15 1.23 -3.67
N GLY A 592 -19.41 1.90 -4.55
CA GLY A 592 -19.19 3.33 -4.53
C GLY A 592 -20.48 4.15 -4.62
N LEU A 593 -21.35 3.82 -5.59
CA LEU A 593 -22.65 4.48 -5.76
C LEU A 593 -23.55 4.26 -4.53
N VAL A 594 -23.69 3.01 -4.07
CA VAL A 594 -24.53 2.69 -2.90
C VAL A 594 -24.03 3.40 -1.64
N GLY A 595 -22.70 3.43 -1.42
CA GLY A 595 -22.09 4.15 -0.31
C GLY A 595 -22.31 5.66 -0.41
N ALA A 596 -22.16 6.23 -1.60
CA ALA A 596 -22.32 7.67 -1.82
C ALA A 596 -23.78 8.13 -1.63
N VAL A 597 -24.77 7.42 -2.19
CA VAL A 597 -26.18 7.84 -2.12
C VAL A 597 -26.68 7.88 -0.67
N GLY A 598 -26.25 6.94 0.17
CA GLY A 598 -26.68 6.89 1.58
C GLY A 598 -26.16 8.04 2.44
N ARG A 599 -24.93 8.53 2.19
CA ARG A 599 -24.25 9.52 3.04
C ARG A 599 -24.19 10.92 2.44
N ALA A 600 -24.04 11.02 1.11
CA ALA A 600 -23.78 12.25 0.38
C ALA A 600 -24.47 12.21 -1.00
N PRO A 601 -25.78 12.50 -1.09
CA PRO A 601 -26.56 12.41 -2.33
C PRO A 601 -25.96 13.17 -3.52
N ALA A 602 -25.27 14.30 -3.27
CA ALA A 602 -24.56 15.05 -4.31
C ALA A 602 -23.42 14.23 -4.94
N ILE A 603 -22.64 13.51 -4.13
CA ILE A 603 -21.60 12.58 -4.62
C ILE A 603 -22.26 11.40 -5.36
N GLY A 604 -23.41 10.92 -4.86
CA GLY A 604 -24.22 9.90 -5.54
C GLY A 604 -24.68 10.35 -6.93
N LEU A 605 -25.13 11.60 -7.08
CA LEU A 605 -25.49 12.19 -8.37
C LEU A 605 -24.28 12.27 -9.31
N CYS A 606 -23.10 12.69 -8.80
CA CYS A 606 -21.86 12.70 -9.57
C CYS A 606 -21.50 11.31 -10.10
N PHE A 607 -21.67 10.28 -9.27
CA PHE A 607 -21.52 8.88 -9.67
C PHE A 607 -22.48 8.48 -10.79
N ALA A 608 -23.77 8.79 -10.65
CA ALA A 608 -24.79 8.45 -11.64
C ALA A 608 -24.51 9.11 -13.00
N ILE A 609 -24.16 10.40 -13.00
CA ILE A 609 -23.76 11.14 -14.21
C ILE A 609 -22.53 10.50 -14.85
N GLY A 610 -21.50 10.22 -14.05
CA GLY A 610 -20.28 9.58 -14.54
C GLY A 610 -20.54 8.20 -15.15
N LEU A 611 -21.35 7.36 -14.49
CA LEU A 611 -21.73 6.03 -14.96
C LEU A 611 -22.51 6.10 -16.27
N GLY A 612 -23.49 7.02 -16.38
CA GLY A 612 -24.24 7.23 -17.61
C GLY A 612 -23.34 7.65 -18.78
N ALA A 613 -22.45 8.61 -18.56
CA ALA A 613 -21.51 9.08 -19.58
C ALA A 613 -20.52 7.98 -20.01
N SER A 614 -19.97 7.23 -19.04
CA SER A 614 -19.09 6.09 -19.30
C SER A 614 -19.81 5.00 -20.11
N ALA A 615 -21.03 4.63 -19.72
CA ALA A 615 -21.83 3.63 -20.41
C ALA A 615 -22.12 4.03 -21.86
N LEU A 616 -22.50 5.29 -22.12
CA LEU A 616 -22.80 5.77 -23.46
C LEU A 616 -21.58 5.67 -24.40
N VAL A 617 -20.41 6.11 -23.93
CA VAL A 617 -19.19 6.07 -24.75
C VAL A 617 -18.74 4.63 -24.99
N HIS A 618 -18.73 3.77 -23.96
CA HIS A 618 -18.35 2.37 -24.13
C HIS A 618 -19.36 1.58 -24.98
N ALA A 619 -20.67 1.92 -24.91
CA ALA A 619 -21.68 1.33 -25.78
C ALA A 619 -21.44 1.69 -27.25
N ARG A 620 -20.98 2.91 -27.56
CA ARG A 620 -20.57 3.26 -28.93
C ARG A 620 -19.39 2.41 -29.41
N LEU A 621 -18.45 2.08 -28.52
CA LEU A 621 -17.29 1.22 -28.84
C LEU A 621 -17.66 -0.25 -29.09
N TRP A 622 -18.89 -0.68 -28.77
CA TRP A 622 -19.41 -1.98 -29.19
C TRP A 622 -19.40 -2.15 -30.72
N SER A 623 -19.48 -1.05 -31.48
CA SER A 623 -19.36 -1.06 -32.95
C SER A 623 -18.03 -1.61 -33.45
N LEU A 624 -16.96 -1.58 -32.65
CA LEU A 624 -15.69 -2.23 -32.99
C LEU A 624 -15.86 -3.76 -33.13
N ILE A 625 -16.74 -4.35 -32.32
CA ILE A 625 -16.98 -5.78 -32.28
C ILE A 625 -18.11 -6.17 -33.24
N ALA A 626 -19.26 -5.52 -33.12
CA ALA A 626 -20.50 -5.90 -33.78
C ALA A 626 -20.90 -5.02 -34.97
N GLY A 627 -20.11 -3.99 -35.28
CA GLY A 627 -20.34 -3.12 -36.42
C GLY A 627 -20.12 -3.80 -37.77
N ARG A 628 -20.10 -3.00 -38.83
CA ARG A 628 -19.75 -3.47 -40.17
C ARG A 628 -18.27 -3.20 -40.42
N PRO A 629 -17.52 -4.18 -40.96
CA PRO A 629 -16.17 -3.93 -41.43
C PRO A 629 -16.20 -2.95 -42.60
N GLU A 630 -15.21 -2.08 -42.65
CA GLU A 630 -15.05 -1.09 -43.70
C GLU A 630 -14.49 -1.78 -44.96
N PRO A 631 -15.17 -1.77 -46.12
CA PRO A 631 -14.72 -2.51 -47.30
C PRO A 631 -13.34 -2.10 -47.80
N SER A 632 -13.04 -0.80 -47.72
CA SER A 632 -11.73 -0.25 -48.08
C SER A 632 -10.60 -0.74 -47.15
N TRP A 633 -10.94 -1.14 -45.92
CA TRP A 633 -9.99 -1.73 -44.97
C TRP A 633 -9.71 -3.19 -45.28
N GLU A 634 -10.75 -3.99 -45.58
CA GLU A 634 -10.60 -5.41 -45.94
C GLU A 634 -9.73 -5.61 -47.19
N GLN A 635 -9.78 -4.66 -48.12
CA GLN A 635 -9.00 -4.67 -49.37
C GLN A 635 -7.61 -4.00 -49.23
N SER A 636 -7.25 -3.54 -48.03
CA SER A 636 -6.01 -2.80 -47.84
C SER A 636 -4.77 -3.72 -47.88
N PRO A 637 -3.61 -3.20 -48.34
CA PRO A 637 -2.34 -3.95 -48.29
C PRO A 637 -1.95 -4.40 -46.88
N ALA A 638 -2.43 -3.70 -45.85
CA ALA A 638 -2.18 -4.04 -44.45
C ALA A 638 -2.87 -5.33 -44.00
N LEU A 639 -4.01 -5.69 -44.61
CA LEU A 639 -4.75 -6.91 -44.30
C LEU A 639 -4.55 -8.03 -45.33
N GLU A 640 -3.90 -7.75 -46.46
CA GLU A 640 -3.56 -8.75 -47.48
C GLU A 640 -2.83 -9.98 -46.90
N PRO A 641 -1.82 -9.85 -46.01
CA PRO A 641 -1.16 -11.01 -45.38
C PRO A 641 -2.08 -11.87 -44.50
N PHE A 642 -3.25 -11.34 -44.16
CA PHE A 642 -4.25 -11.97 -43.31
C PHE A 642 -5.52 -12.35 -44.09
N GLY A 643 -5.46 -12.33 -45.43
CA GLY A 643 -6.60 -12.67 -46.30
C GLY A 643 -7.75 -11.68 -46.19
N GLY A 644 -7.44 -10.39 -46.01
CA GLY A 644 -8.42 -9.30 -45.87
C GLY A 644 -9.15 -9.27 -44.53
N LYS A 645 -8.70 -10.08 -43.55
CA LYS A 645 -9.35 -10.22 -42.24
C LYS A 645 -8.47 -9.65 -41.14
N VAL A 646 -9.10 -9.02 -40.15
CA VAL A 646 -8.40 -8.61 -38.92
C VAL A 646 -7.81 -9.85 -38.24
N PRO A 647 -6.50 -9.85 -37.90
CA PRO A 647 -5.87 -11.01 -37.29
C PRO A 647 -6.34 -11.27 -35.85
N ASP A 648 -6.70 -12.50 -35.53
CA ASP A 648 -7.05 -12.93 -34.17
C ASP A 648 -5.82 -13.05 -33.24
N LEU A 649 -6.02 -13.30 -31.94
CA LEU A 649 -4.93 -13.53 -30.99
C LEU A 649 -4.04 -14.70 -31.43
N ARG A 650 -2.74 -14.42 -31.62
CA ARG A 650 -1.76 -15.44 -32.07
C ARG A 650 -1.52 -16.51 -31.00
N LEU A 651 -1.34 -17.74 -31.47
CA LEU A 651 -0.79 -18.84 -30.65
C LEU A 651 0.61 -18.46 -30.16
N GLY A 652 0.89 -18.74 -28.88
CA GLY A 652 2.14 -18.36 -28.22
C GLY A 652 1.99 -17.16 -27.30
N SER A 653 2.82 -16.12 -27.48
CA SER A 653 2.95 -15.03 -26.52
C SER A 653 1.68 -14.18 -26.37
N GLU A 654 0.91 -13.95 -27.44
CA GLU A 654 -0.33 -13.16 -27.38
C GLU A 654 -1.40 -13.82 -26.51
N ARG A 655 -1.63 -15.11 -26.70
CA ARG A 655 -2.51 -15.87 -25.81
C ARG A 655 -1.96 -15.97 -24.38
N ALA A 656 -0.65 -16.00 -24.20
CA ALA A 656 -0.04 -16.08 -22.87
C ALA A 656 -0.30 -14.82 -22.05
N TRP A 657 0.00 -13.62 -22.58
CA TRP A 657 -0.29 -12.39 -21.83
C TRP A 657 -1.80 -12.14 -21.68
N ALA A 658 -2.60 -12.49 -22.69
CA ALA A 658 -4.05 -12.36 -22.60
C ALA A 658 -4.59 -13.24 -21.47
N PHE A 659 -4.15 -14.50 -21.37
CA PHE A 659 -4.55 -15.41 -20.30
C PHE A 659 -4.16 -14.88 -18.91
N VAL A 660 -2.92 -14.40 -18.75
CA VAL A 660 -2.40 -13.87 -17.48
C VAL A 660 -3.20 -12.67 -16.97
N LEU A 661 -3.80 -11.88 -17.85
CA LEU A 661 -4.63 -10.72 -17.47
C LEU A 661 -6.12 -11.05 -17.39
N ILE A 662 -6.65 -11.87 -18.30
CA ILE A 662 -8.06 -12.24 -18.38
C ILE A 662 -8.46 -13.13 -17.19
N ALA A 663 -7.66 -14.13 -16.85
CA ALA A 663 -7.97 -15.07 -15.77
C ALA A 663 -8.24 -14.34 -14.43
N PRO A 664 -7.35 -13.46 -13.92
CA PRO A 664 -7.63 -12.72 -12.70
C PRO A 664 -8.80 -11.73 -12.87
N LEU A 665 -8.96 -11.06 -14.01
CA LEU A 665 -10.12 -10.17 -14.24
C LEU A 665 -11.46 -10.91 -14.13
N VAL A 666 -11.55 -12.11 -14.70
CA VAL A 666 -12.73 -12.98 -14.60
C VAL A 666 -12.96 -13.41 -13.15
N LEU A 667 -11.91 -13.81 -12.42
CA LEU A 667 -12.01 -14.17 -11.01
C LEU A 667 -12.49 -13.00 -10.14
N LEU A 668 -11.98 -11.79 -10.37
CA LEU A 668 -12.41 -10.58 -9.67
C LEU A 668 -13.90 -10.28 -9.92
N THR A 669 -14.38 -10.56 -11.13
CA THR A 669 -15.77 -10.36 -11.56
C THR A 669 -16.72 -11.38 -10.94
N LEU A 670 -16.39 -12.68 -11.03
CA LEU A 670 -17.27 -13.78 -10.67
C LEU A 670 -17.23 -14.12 -9.18
N ALA A 671 -16.13 -13.83 -8.49
CA ALA A 671 -15.94 -14.17 -7.08
C ALA A 671 -15.51 -12.95 -6.22
N PRO A 672 -16.29 -11.85 -6.19
CA PRO A 672 -15.94 -10.61 -5.48
C PRO A 672 -15.64 -10.84 -3.99
N ARG A 673 -16.45 -11.68 -3.33
CA ARG A 673 -16.29 -12.00 -1.90
C ARG A 673 -14.95 -12.65 -1.56
N SER A 674 -14.35 -13.37 -2.51
CA SER A 674 -13.11 -14.12 -2.27
C SER A 674 -11.92 -13.21 -1.99
N TRP A 675 -11.91 -11.99 -2.51
CA TRP A 675 -10.82 -11.04 -2.34
C TRP A 675 -11.25 -9.76 -1.61
N LEU A 676 -12.48 -9.26 -1.81
CA LEU A 676 -13.01 -8.13 -1.02
C LEU A 676 -13.16 -8.46 0.47
N GLY A 677 -13.34 -9.74 0.81
CA GLY A 677 -13.35 -10.16 2.21
C GLY A 677 -12.04 -9.87 2.96
N VAL A 678 -10.93 -9.65 2.24
CA VAL A 678 -9.63 -9.27 2.82
C VAL A 678 -9.62 -7.79 3.23
N SER A 679 -10.24 -6.91 2.45
CA SER A 679 -10.34 -5.48 2.74
C SER A 679 -11.43 -5.12 3.74
N ASN A 680 -12.34 -6.04 4.09
CA ASN A 680 -13.47 -5.77 4.98
C ASN A 680 -13.04 -5.11 6.30
N GLN A 681 -12.09 -5.72 7.01
CA GLN A 681 -11.75 -5.28 8.35
C GLN A 681 -11.06 -3.92 8.37
N VAL A 682 -10.13 -3.65 7.45
CA VAL A 682 -9.46 -2.33 7.39
C VAL A 682 -10.46 -1.20 7.10
N VAL A 683 -11.51 -1.48 6.32
CA VAL A 683 -12.56 -0.50 6.04
C VAL A 683 -13.49 -0.31 7.23
N LEU A 684 -13.82 -1.40 7.95
CA LEU A 684 -14.64 -1.32 9.16
C LEU A 684 -13.89 -0.64 10.31
N ASP A 685 -12.59 -0.87 10.45
CA ASP A 685 -11.75 -0.21 11.45
C ASP A 685 -11.67 1.31 11.23
N ALA A 686 -11.95 1.79 10.00
CA ALA A 686 -11.98 3.21 9.69
C ALA A 686 -13.32 3.90 10.09
N LEU A 687 -14.41 3.14 10.28
CA LEU A 687 -15.76 3.68 10.54
C LEU A 687 -15.84 4.60 11.76
N PRO A 688 -15.38 4.18 12.96
CA PRO A 688 -15.56 4.98 14.18
C PRO A 688 -14.94 6.37 14.08
N TYR A 689 -13.93 6.49 13.22
CA TYR A 689 -13.20 7.72 13.02
C TYR A 689 -13.80 8.58 11.90
N ILE A 690 -14.34 7.95 10.85
CA ILE A 690 -14.94 8.64 9.70
C ILE A 690 -16.34 9.18 10.03
N ASP A 691 -17.18 8.37 10.69
CA ASP A 691 -18.54 8.70 11.07
C ASP A 691 -18.76 8.25 12.53
N PRO A 692 -18.30 9.03 13.52
CA PRO A 692 -18.40 8.65 14.92
C PRO A 692 -19.87 8.46 15.31
N PRO A 693 -20.21 7.41 16.08
CA PRO A 693 -21.59 7.16 16.49
C PRO A 693 -22.16 8.38 17.22
N GLY A 694 -23.36 8.80 16.83
CA GLY A 694 -24.05 9.90 17.48
C GLY A 694 -24.37 9.60 18.96
N PRO A 695 -24.75 10.62 19.77
CA PRO A 695 -25.10 10.43 21.19
C PRO A 695 -26.19 9.38 21.44
N THR A 696 -27.05 9.14 20.44
CA THR A 696 -28.14 8.16 20.47
C THR A 696 -27.73 6.75 20.02
N GLN A 697 -26.52 6.60 19.47
CA GLN A 697 -25.97 5.34 18.95
C GLN A 697 -24.92 4.74 19.87
N VAL A 698 -24.36 5.54 20.80
CA VAL A 698 -23.64 5.01 21.94
C VAL A 698 -24.69 4.39 22.84
N ALA A 699 -24.70 3.05 22.94
CA ALA A 699 -25.45 2.40 24.00
C ALA A 699 -24.97 3.02 25.30
N THR A 700 -25.85 3.78 25.98
CA THR A 700 -25.60 4.20 27.36
C THR A 700 -25.22 2.94 28.10
N VAL A 701 -23.94 2.79 28.43
CA VAL A 701 -23.55 1.90 29.52
C VAL A 701 -24.27 2.51 30.70
N SER A 702 -25.46 1.97 31.00
CA SER A 702 -26.09 2.14 32.29
C SER A 702 -24.98 1.85 33.29
N GLU A 703 -24.63 2.85 34.10
CA GLU A 703 -23.73 2.65 35.23
C GLU A 703 -24.10 1.31 35.85
N PRO A 704 -23.14 0.38 36.06
CA PRO A 704 -23.47 -0.82 36.81
C PRO A 704 -24.05 -0.32 38.13
N ASP A 705 -25.30 -0.68 38.40
CA ASP A 705 -25.99 -0.34 39.65
C ASP A 705 -24.98 -0.45 40.78
N ALA A 706 -24.51 0.71 41.27
CA ALA A 706 -23.63 0.75 42.40
C ALA A 706 -24.36 -0.05 43.48
N PRO A 707 -23.78 -1.12 44.04
CA PRO A 707 -24.47 -1.92 45.04
C PRO A 707 -24.89 -0.96 46.15
N LYS A 708 -26.21 -0.78 46.29
CA LYS A 708 -26.79 0.00 47.38
C LYS A 708 -26.26 -0.61 48.66
N LEU A 709 -25.35 0.10 49.32
CA LEU A 709 -24.93 -0.22 50.69
C LEU A 709 -26.21 -0.35 51.52
N PRO A 710 -26.44 -1.48 52.22
CA PRO A 710 -27.57 -1.58 53.12
C PRO A 710 -27.38 -0.52 54.22
N ALA A 711 -28.31 0.42 54.26
CA ALA A 711 -28.46 1.30 55.40
C ALA A 711 -28.78 0.44 56.63
N THR A 712 -28.07 0.73 57.72
CA THR A 712 -28.33 0.28 59.10
C THR A 712 -28.00 -1.18 59.45
N PHE A 713 -26.96 -1.35 60.26
CA PHE A 713 -26.87 -2.45 61.23
C PHE A 713 -27.57 -1.98 62.51
N PRO A 714 -28.54 -2.74 63.07
CA PRO A 714 -29.00 -2.54 64.44
C PRO A 714 -28.14 -3.37 65.41
N GLY A 715 -27.68 -2.72 66.49
CA GLY A 715 -27.11 -3.35 67.69
C GLY A 715 -25.62 -3.18 67.85
#